data_AF-A0AAD8PFJ0-F1
#
_entry.id   AF-A0AAD8PFJ0-F1
#
_cell.length_a   1.000
_cell.length_b   1.000
_cell.length_c   1.000
_cell.angle_alpha   90.00
_cell.angle_beta   90.00
_cell.angle_gamma   90.00
#
_symmetry.space_group_name_H-M   'P 1'
#
loop_
_entity.id
_entity.type
_entity.pdbx_description
1 polymer ?
#
loop_
_entity_poly.entity_id
_entity_poly.type
_entity_poly.pdbx_seq_one_letter_code
_entity_poly.pdbx_strand_id
1 'polypeptide(L)'
;MGCRNMHLLIWCIIYCNTHFIAASFSLFEDNNSGSTGKEIDSIKLDPTKATDDTIRQAIPPSKDNVNQDGIAPSPGNDKTTTIPVPGYKAEEGKAQEEEEDDLMYYLTQYRARARRTVEGNLCASAFVEKNQIYTDCTKEIAPDGTQDREWCYHESQLNGKLERDWGFCEPPLNYEKIRRAVITKIQEKVEQAQELKETLNKHRSLLGNMEKRLQMFCGVGHKNIELSLTRLEELLNGSEEDLKEMQAYSNDIQAIKKELKREQCRYQAVKNMIPSDVLSHLSDGLVGTYFAGHLFEFPAYGSRVDRELNFVFSDFMPIIGLNPHCFSVIWSGYIKAPHSGNFVFTVETTSYVRMELDGVAIINNGIVKQGSDEEGYKYSIDTIMRGATLTSQSQQLVGGRFYRIQIEFSHSQQFHYRSANSVLKLEWSSTRVPREVIKDYLYTKATPPGISISYLSHDHFAINEAYNGALAHMDDKGTFIANMSNDLVSTQMVTTLRSPEFKTFVMQVNMSCTMYVAYIAEVFPISAVTSDALKFKDAANTRVDLVDKEGKVSNTKVKQATLMKNHTYKFNVEVAETPFVIFLSEKVKLEPAQVVGPVTVVSIPDSEFYLTCEESSRLNDSFGCEAGLSGKLIDKKGAIWRSNDGVGAWLKVIFRHPILLSGFQLKQSDDPSRWVRRLSLEFEDTMEYFDILHSNDPKAHHYYLSEPRKVTSVVMRVEELYLNSNSTAVAINLLGQKIKEESGSLTRVFMNCSDTLENNIDVQPLAEGHAYELICNRKCLSKGELQSVGDVLPMSTPPCSALNIDLCRHGGHPQVCHASLTIVRSQRDDKRLGFVISRLDKHIRTTPFATSILFKAASNRLPQHDFLVDNGAMKAPVDPSYLQRTSGNAKMGEVSYGWLRPNVHEGNALGIAFPPAGESEKCIQKPGCQPNFWSLDVPRNGKYKVELVVGDTSQKEQWLSVELNGESLIDCINVPQGSLYTIVKEVEVNNNRLKITSTSRNKTCNNQRTTLQFFKIKEL
;
A
#
# COMPACT_ATOMS: atom_id res chain seq x y z
N MET A 1 49.36 29.57 24.12
CA MET A 1 49.30 31.00 24.49
C MET A 1 48.93 31.78 23.23
N GLY A 2 47.88 32.61 23.11
CA GLY A 2 46.65 32.85 23.91
C GLY A 2 45.47 33.09 22.91
N CYS A 3 44.18 32.97 23.27
CA CYS A 3 43.30 34.05 23.81
C CYS A 3 43.42 35.41 23.05
N ARG A 4 42.38 36.16 22.64
CA ARG A 4 40.88 36.11 22.73
C ARG A 4 40.31 37.22 21.77
N ASN A 5 39.02 37.43 21.41
CA ASN A 5 37.69 36.84 21.70
C ASN A 5 36.65 37.22 20.59
N MET A 6 35.42 36.67 20.65
CA MET A 6 34.05 37.17 20.27
C MET A 6 33.79 38.52 19.51
N HIS A 7 32.69 38.72 18.74
CA HIS A 7 31.73 37.83 18.03
C HIS A 7 30.80 38.62 17.05
N LEU A 8 30.14 37.87 16.15
CA LEU A 8 29.12 38.16 15.09
C LEU A 8 27.84 38.93 15.56
N LEU A 9 26.88 39.44 14.73
CA LEU A 9 26.46 39.19 13.31
C LEU A 9 25.60 40.38 12.76
N ILE A 10 25.29 40.45 11.43
CA ILE A 10 24.52 41.53 10.73
C ILE A 10 23.48 40.97 9.69
N TRP A 11 22.51 41.81 9.30
CA TRP A 11 21.32 41.61 8.42
C TRP A 11 21.52 41.49 6.87
N CYS A 12 20.62 40.70 6.24
CA CYS A 12 19.74 40.92 5.04
C CYS A 12 20.21 41.60 3.71
N ILE A 13 19.27 41.67 2.72
CA ILE A 13 19.22 42.48 1.45
C ILE A 13 19.96 41.85 0.22
N ILE A 14 19.43 41.70 -1.02
CA ILE A 14 18.07 41.97 -1.62
C ILE A 14 17.83 41.34 -3.04
N TYR A 15 16.55 41.26 -3.49
CA TYR A 15 15.97 41.15 -4.86
C TYR A 15 15.87 39.84 -5.71
N CYS A 16 14.87 39.86 -6.62
CA CYS A 16 14.36 38.81 -7.52
C CYS A 16 15.09 38.77 -8.90
N ASN A 17 14.83 37.89 -9.88
CA ASN A 17 13.59 37.20 -10.34
C ASN A 17 13.98 35.96 -11.23
N THR A 18 13.15 35.14 -11.92
CA THR A 18 11.75 35.22 -12.41
C THR A 18 10.90 33.95 -12.10
N HIS A 19 10.63 33.07 -13.09
CA HIS A 19 9.61 31.99 -13.03
C HIS A 19 10.02 30.71 -13.79
N PHE A 20 9.63 29.56 -13.23
CA PHE A 20 8.82 28.56 -13.95
C PHE A 20 7.95 27.79 -12.94
N ILE A 21 6.82 27.21 -13.36
CA ILE A 21 5.80 26.65 -12.45
C ILE A 21 5.79 25.12 -12.49
N ALA A 22 6.01 24.49 -11.35
CA ALA A 22 5.56 23.13 -11.02
C ALA A 22 5.48 22.99 -9.49
N ALA A 23 4.29 22.73 -8.94
CA ALA A 23 4.08 22.65 -7.49
C ALA A 23 3.65 21.24 -7.08
N SER A 24 4.57 20.50 -6.48
CA SER A 24 4.30 19.24 -5.76
C SER A 24 4.95 19.34 -4.39
N PHE A 25 4.14 19.56 -3.35
CA PHE A 25 4.60 19.69 -1.97
C PHE A 25 4.02 18.59 -1.11
N SER A 26 4.85 17.62 -0.75
CA SER A 26 4.60 16.71 0.37
C SER A 26 5.05 17.35 1.67
N LEU A 27 4.37 17.05 2.78
CA LEU A 27 4.81 17.38 4.13
C LEU A 27 4.26 16.35 5.11
N PHE A 28 5.16 15.81 5.93
CA PHE A 28 4.85 15.06 7.14
C PHE A 28 5.86 15.48 8.21
N GLU A 29 5.34 15.71 9.42
CA GLU A 29 5.93 15.69 10.79
C GLU A 29 7.47 15.93 10.94
N ASP A 30 7.94 16.69 11.94
CA ASP A 30 7.92 16.21 13.33
C ASP A 30 7.93 17.31 14.44
N ASN A 31 7.90 16.84 15.70
CA ASN A 31 7.57 17.53 16.94
C ASN A 31 8.71 18.36 17.59
N ASN A 32 8.35 19.25 18.53
CA ASN A 32 9.07 19.34 19.81
C ASN A 32 8.25 19.89 21.00
N SER A 33 8.77 19.67 22.22
CA SER A 33 8.28 20.07 23.56
C SER A 33 8.02 21.59 23.77
N GLY A 34 7.29 22.07 24.80
CA GLY A 34 6.61 21.43 25.95
C GLY A 34 6.62 22.31 27.24
N SER A 35 5.97 21.84 28.32
CA SER A 35 6.00 22.32 29.75
C SER A 35 4.94 23.32 30.32
N THR A 36 4.32 22.89 31.44
CA THR A 36 3.86 23.61 32.67
C THR A 36 2.83 24.78 32.65
N GLY A 37 1.77 24.67 33.47
CA GLY A 37 0.87 25.78 33.90
C GLY A 37 -0.29 25.32 34.84
N LYS A 38 -0.74 26.17 35.79
CA LYS A 38 -1.64 25.88 36.94
C LYS A 38 -2.28 27.21 37.47
N GLU A 39 -3.43 27.31 38.18
CA GLU A 39 -4.57 26.43 38.52
C GLU A 39 -5.72 27.22 39.22
N ILE A 40 -6.96 26.68 39.27
CA ILE A 40 -8.05 26.94 40.27
C ILE A 40 -8.76 28.34 40.24
N ASP A 41 -10.10 28.51 40.37
CA ASP A 41 -11.26 27.59 40.40
C ASP A 41 -12.30 27.90 39.28
N SER A 42 -13.52 28.48 39.39
CA SER A 42 -14.34 28.99 40.52
C SER A 42 -15.87 28.81 40.35
N ILE A 43 -16.46 27.94 41.19
CA ILE A 43 -17.78 28.08 41.89
C ILE A 43 -19.02 28.65 41.11
N LYS A 44 -19.95 27.74 40.71
CA LYS A 44 -21.40 27.60 41.11
C LYS A 44 -22.36 28.82 41.10
N LEU A 45 -23.70 28.71 40.96
CA LEU A 45 -24.68 27.59 40.98
C LEU A 45 -26.00 28.00 40.24
N ASP A 46 -26.91 27.04 40.01
CA ASP A 46 -28.23 27.11 39.34
C ASP A 46 -29.29 26.40 40.25
N PRO A 47 -30.62 26.24 39.99
CA PRO A 47 -31.57 26.92 39.06
C PRO A 47 -33.01 27.19 39.62
N THR A 48 -33.92 27.66 38.75
CA THR A 48 -35.42 27.51 38.74
C THR A 48 -36.38 28.17 39.77
N LYS A 49 -37.40 28.88 39.24
CA LYS A 49 -38.85 28.49 39.29
C LYS A 49 -39.72 29.28 38.28
N ALA A 50 -40.99 28.90 38.08
CA ALA A 50 -41.87 29.34 36.99
C ALA A 50 -43.37 29.44 37.39
N THR A 51 -44.24 29.77 36.41
CA THR A 51 -45.75 29.74 36.36
C THR A 51 -46.52 30.71 37.29
N ASP A 52 -47.70 31.31 37.00
CA ASP A 52 -48.64 31.47 35.83
C ASP A 52 -49.71 32.55 36.24
N ASP A 53 -50.65 33.16 35.47
CA ASP A 53 -50.96 33.41 34.03
C ASP A 53 -52.16 34.44 33.97
N THR A 54 -52.75 34.74 32.78
CA THR A 54 -54.12 35.26 32.48
C THR A 54 -54.33 36.79 32.31
N ILE A 55 -55.18 37.35 31.39
CA ILE A 55 -55.90 36.90 30.15
C ILE A 55 -56.46 38.11 29.32
N ARG A 56 -56.73 37.91 27.99
CA ARG A 56 -57.64 38.60 26.99
C ARG A 56 -56.90 39.06 25.69
N GLN A 57 -57.13 38.53 24.45
CA GLN A 57 -58.32 38.41 23.55
C GLN A 57 -58.64 39.69 22.70
N ALA A 58 -59.01 39.68 21.40
CA ALA A 58 -59.22 38.64 20.34
C ALA A 58 -59.17 39.22 18.86
N ILE A 59 -59.86 38.59 17.87
CA ILE A 59 -59.74 38.69 16.36
C ILE A 59 -61.12 38.32 15.67
N PRO A 60 -61.39 38.17 14.31
CA PRO A 60 -60.55 38.23 13.07
C PRO A 60 -60.93 39.17 11.83
N PRO A 61 -61.63 38.82 10.68
CA PRO A 61 -61.06 39.08 9.31
C PRO A 61 -61.94 39.58 8.10
N SER A 62 -61.29 39.83 6.93
CA SER A 62 -61.66 39.48 5.51
C SER A 62 -62.39 40.43 4.49
N LYS A 63 -61.79 40.51 3.28
CA LYS A 63 -62.29 40.36 1.87
C LYS A 63 -63.09 41.42 1.02
N ASP A 64 -62.73 41.40 -0.29
CA ASP A 64 -63.47 41.57 -1.58
C ASP A 64 -63.96 42.95 -2.16
N ASN A 65 -63.27 43.39 -3.24
CA ASN A 65 -63.72 43.82 -4.60
C ASN A 65 -64.69 45.01 -4.95
N VAL A 66 -64.53 45.47 -6.21
CA VAL A 66 -65.48 46.13 -7.18
C VAL A 66 -65.40 47.66 -7.44
N ASN A 67 -64.78 47.99 -8.59
CA ASN A 67 -65.11 48.96 -9.68
C ASN A 67 -66.06 50.19 -9.53
N GLN A 68 -65.57 51.29 -10.16
CA GLN A 68 -66.19 52.17 -11.19
C GLN A 68 -66.96 53.48 -10.86
N ASP A 69 -66.53 54.50 -11.61
CA ASP A 69 -67.27 55.58 -12.32
C ASP A 69 -68.23 56.54 -11.60
N GLY A 70 -67.89 57.85 -11.67
CA GLY A 70 -68.77 58.75 -12.45
C GLY A 70 -69.08 60.16 -11.91
N ILE A 71 -68.71 61.17 -12.73
CA ILE A 71 -69.46 62.41 -13.00
C ILE A 71 -69.46 63.53 -11.91
N ALA A 72 -69.28 64.77 -12.38
CA ALA A 72 -69.45 66.03 -11.62
C ALA A 72 -70.67 66.83 -12.16
N PRO A 73 -71.15 67.88 -11.44
CA PRO A 73 -70.67 69.22 -11.80
C PRO A 73 -70.58 70.24 -10.62
N SER A 74 -69.99 71.41 -10.93
CA SER A 74 -69.86 72.62 -10.08
C SER A 74 -71.21 73.40 -9.93
N PRO A 75 -71.35 74.42 -9.05
CA PRO A 75 -70.66 75.72 -9.18
C PRO A 75 -70.33 76.46 -7.85
N GLY A 76 -69.65 77.63 -7.93
CA GLY A 76 -69.68 78.63 -6.84
C GLY A 76 -68.45 79.55 -6.71
N ASN A 77 -68.68 80.86 -6.85
CA ASN A 77 -67.78 81.95 -6.43
C ASN A 77 -67.62 81.97 -4.88
N ASP A 78 -66.67 82.66 -4.22
CA ASP A 78 -66.24 84.04 -4.49
C ASP A 78 -64.81 84.41 -3.99
N LYS A 79 -64.51 85.72 -4.02
CA LYS A 79 -63.18 86.35 -4.07
C LYS A 79 -62.37 86.37 -2.76
N THR A 80 -61.08 86.64 -2.96
CA THR A 80 -60.07 87.00 -1.96
C THR A 80 -60.43 88.23 -1.12
N THR A 81 -60.18 88.14 0.19
CA THR A 81 -60.15 89.29 1.11
C THR A 81 -58.79 89.99 1.04
N THR A 82 -58.75 91.31 1.22
CA THR A 82 -57.55 92.07 1.64
C THR A 82 -57.86 92.84 2.92
N ILE A 83 -56.83 93.08 3.74
CA ILE A 83 -56.97 93.48 5.15
C ILE A 83 -56.86 95.01 5.32
N PRO A 84 -57.60 95.65 6.27
CA PRO A 84 -57.84 97.10 6.28
C PRO A 84 -57.09 97.87 7.39
N VAL A 85 -57.29 99.19 7.45
CA VAL A 85 -57.24 100.03 8.69
C VAL A 85 -58.17 101.28 8.55
N PRO A 86 -58.54 102.02 9.63
CA PRO A 86 -59.84 102.71 9.81
C PRO A 86 -59.77 104.27 9.83
N GLY A 87 -60.82 105.09 10.09
CA GLY A 87 -62.28 104.88 10.31
C GLY A 87 -62.99 106.06 11.03
N TYR A 88 -64.22 105.84 11.54
CA TYR A 88 -65.23 106.79 12.11
C TYR A 88 -65.97 107.68 11.07
N LYS A 89 -67.33 107.87 11.04
CA LYS A 89 -68.49 107.92 11.99
C LYS A 89 -68.80 109.35 12.53
N ALA A 90 -70.06 109.84 12.66
CA ALA A 90 -71.39 109.21 12.47
C ALA A 90 -72.55 110.21 12.11
N GLU A 91 -73.67 109.65 11.63
CA GLU A 91 -75.12 109.96 11.83
C GLU A 91 -75.74 111.39 11.87
N GLU A 92 -76.82 111.53 11.06
CA GLU A 92 -78.13 112.23 11.25
C GLU A 92 -78.28 113.76 11.55
N GLY A 93 -79.00 114.45 10.64
CA GLY A 93 -80.28 115.10 11.03
C GLY A 93 -80.53 116.61 10.75
N LYS A 94 -81.45 116.90 9.82
CA LYS A 94 -82.20 118.18 9.56
C LYS A 94 -81.38 119.41 9.11
N ALA A 95 -81.75 120.10 8.01
CA ALA A 95 -83.04 120.66 7.56
C ALA A 95 -83.34 122.10 8.05
N GLN A 96 -82.89 123.04 7.22
CA GLN A 96 -83.36 124.40 6.88
C GLN A 96 -82.98 125.63 7.73
N GLU A 97 -81.78 126.16 7.43
CA GLU A 97 -81.60 127.57 6.98
C GLU A 97 -80.99 127.59 5.54
N GLU A 98 -81.46 126.68 4.67
CA GLU A 98 -80.64 126.01 3.61
C GLU A 98 -80.72 126.56 2.16
N GLU A 99 -81.24 127.76 1.86
CA GLU A 99 -81.47 128.17 0.45
C GLU A 99 -80.51 129.22 -0.18
N GLU A 100 -79.55 129.80 0.56
CA GLU A 100 -78.47 130.64 -0.05
C GLU A 100 -77.04 130.12 0.21
N ASP A 101 -76.69 129.68 1.42
CA ASP A 101 -75.34 129.12 1.70
C ASP A 101 -75.09 127.78 1.00
N ASP A 102 -76.12 126.94 0.86
CA ASP A 102 -76.01 125.59 0.32
C ASP A 102 -75.66 125.59 -1.18
N LEU A 103 -75.99 126.68 -1.90
CA LEU A 103 -75.58 126.89 -3.29
C LEU A 103 -74.06 127.10 -3.40
N MET A 104 -73.46 127.87 -2.48
CA MET A 104 -72.01 128.04 -2.40
C MET A 104 -71.30 126.74 -1.98
N TYR A 105 -71.90 125.95 -1.09
CA TYR A 105 -71.38 124.64 -0.71
C TYR A 105 -71.37 123.65 -1.88
N TYR A 106 -72.46 123.56 -2.65
CA TYR A 106 -72.52 122.69 -3.83
C TYR A 106 -71.53 123.11 -4.94
N LEU A 107 -71.39 124.41 -5.21
CA LEU A 107 -70.45 124.91 -6.21
C LEU A 107 -68.98 124.71 -5.80
N THR A 108 -68.67 124.76 -4.50
CA THR A 108 -67.30 124.53 -4.02
C THR A 108 -66.87 123.06 -4.01
N GLN A 109 -67.79 122.09 -3.92
CA GLN A 109 -67.48 120.66 -3.97
C GLN A 109 -66.93 120.20 -5.34
N TYR A 110 -67.45 120.72 -6.45
CA TYR A 110 -67.22 120.16 -7.79
C TYR A 110 -66.49 121.14 -8.74
N ARG A 111 -65.15 121.19 -8.65
CA ARG A 111 -64.32 121.96 -9.60
C ARG A 111 -64.52 121.45 -11.04
N ALA A 112 -65.15 122.25 -11.90
CA ALA A 112 -65.33 121.94 -13.31
C ALA A 112 -63.99 121.78 -14.06
N ARG A 113 -62.96 122.56 -13.67
CA ARG A 113 -61.57 122.44 -14.14
C ARG A 113 -60.60 122.78 -13.01
N ALA A 114 -59.52 122.02 -12.89
CA ALA A 114 -58.44 122.32 -11.95
C ALA A 114 -57.51 123.39 -12.55
N ARG A 115 -57.78 124.67 -12.28
CA ARG A 115 -57.03 125.81 -12.80
C ARG A 115 -56.08 126.38 -11.73
N ARG A 116 -54.90 126.82 -12.17
CA ARG A 116 -53.87 127.41 -11.29
C ARG A 116 -53.56 128.84 -11.68
N THR A 117 -53.04 129.60 -10.73
CA THR A 117 -52.39 130.88 -10.99
C THR A 117 -51.02 130.66 -11.64
N VAL A 118 -50.45 131.72 -12.23
CA VAL A 118 -49.09 131.71 -12.81
C VAL A 118 -48.01 131.42 -11.73
N GLU A 119 -48.34 131.65 -10.46
CA GLU A 119 -47.53 131.31 -9.28
C GLU A 119 -47.68 129.84 -8.84
N GLY A 120 -48.53 129.08 -9.54
CA GLY A 120 -48.79 127.66 -9.28
C GLY A 120 -49.84 127.39 -8.20
N ASN A 121 -50.37 128.40 -7.51
CA ASN A 121 -51.44 128.22 -6.51
C ASN A 121 -52.74 127.74 -7.19
N LEU A 122 -53.54 126.94 -6.48
CA LEU A 122 -54.83 126.49 -7.01
C LEU A 122 -55.90 127.59 -6.84
N CYS A 123 -56.69 127.83 -7.89
CA CYS A 123 -57.83 128.73 -7.79
C CYS A 123 -58.95 128.11 -6.97
N ALA A 124 -59.63 128.92 -6.16
CA ALA A 124 -60.82 128.52 -5.42
C ALA A 124 -61.90 127.96 -6.36
N SER A 125 -62.59 126.91 -5.91
CA SER A 125 -63.63 126.20 -6.65
C SER A 125 -64.87 127.06 -6.92
N ALA A 126 -65.20 127.95 -5.98
CA ALA A 126 -66.04 129.11 -6.20
C ALA A 126 -65.60 130.26 -5.27
N PHE A 127 -65.81 131.50 -5.68
CA PHE A 127 -65.60 132.70 -4.86
C PHE A 127 -66.62 133.79 -5.18
N VAL A 128 -66.79 134.75 -4.27
CA VAL A 128 -67.75 135.86 -4.41
C VAL A 128 -66.99 137.19 -4.49
N GLU A 129 -67.34 138.03 -5.46
CA GLU A 129 -66.82 139.39 -5.61
C GLU A 129 -67.99 140.30 -6.04
N LYS A 130 -68.19 141.43 -5.35
CA LYS A 130 -69.30 142.39 -5.60
C LYS A 130 -70.69 141.74 -5.76
N ASN A 131 -71.03 140.77 -4.90
CA ASN A 131 -72.26 139.97 -4.93
C ASN A 131 -72.49 139.15 -6.23
N GLN A 132 -71.43 138.80 -6.97
CA GLN A 132 -71.47 137.76 -8.01
C GLN A 132 -70.56 136.59 -7.66
N ILE A 133 -71.01 135.36 -7.97
CA ILE A 133 -70.28 134.11 -7.73
C ILE A 133 -69.53 133.72 -9.01
N TYR A 134 -68.24 133.42 -8.89
CA TYR A 134 -67.39 132.94 -9.98
C TYR A 134 -66.82 131.56 -9.66
N THR A 135 -66.83 130.64 -10.63
CA THR A 135 -66.41 129.21 -10.50
C THR A 135 -65.24 128.83 -11.41
N ASP A 136 -64.68 129.82 -12.10
CA ASP A 136 -63.41 129.80 -12.86
C ASP A 136 -62.85 131.25 -12.75
N CYS A 137 -61.65 131.50 -13.28
CA CYS A 137 -61.04 132.82 -13.19
C CYS A 137 -61.87 133.90 -13.92
N THR A 138 -62.11 135.01 -13.24
CA THR A 138 -62.93 136.12 -13.74
C THR A 138 -62.08 137.20 -14.41
N LYS A 139 -62.71 137.98 -15.31
CA LYS A 139 -62.14 139.20 -15.91
C LYS A 139 -62.61 140.49 -15.24
N GLU A 140 -63.37 140.36 -14.14
CA GLU A 140 -63.78 141.50 -13.35
C GLU A 140 -62.60 142.33 -12.84
N ILE A 141 -62.87 143.59 -12.48
CA ILE A 141 -61.87 144.48 -11.87
C ILE A 141 -61.33 143.80 -10.61
N ALA A 142 -60.04 143.45 -10.63
CA ALA A 142 -59.39 142.72 -9.56
C ALA A 142 -59.22 143.60 -8.30
N PRO A 143 -58.99 143.03 -7.10
CA PRO A 143 -58.90 143.81 -5.86
C PRO A 143 -57.75 144.84 -5.78
N ASP A 144 -56.85 144.91 -6.77
CA ASP A 144 -55.84 145.98 -6.91
C ASP A 144 -56.19 147.05 -7.97
N GLY A 145 -57.35 146.91 -8.64
CA GLY A 145 -57.84 147.81 -9.67
C GLY A 145 -57.51 147.39 -11.12
N THR A 146 -56.77 146.31 -11.35
CA THR A 146 -56.46 145.83 -12.73
C THR A 146 -57.69 145.23 -13.44
N GLN A 147 -57.82 145.45 -14.77
CA GLN A 147 -59.07 145.21 -15.51
C GLN A 147 -58.95 144.32 -16.77
N ASP A 148 -57.74 143.84 -17.12
CA ASP A 148 -57.45 143.21 -18.43
C ASP A 148 -56.91 141.77 -18.34
N ARG A 149 -57.06 141.10 -17.18
CA ARG A 149 -56.40 139.80 -16.93
C ARG A 149 -57.22 138.88 -16.04
N GLU A 150 -57.35 137.61 -16.45
CA GLU A 150 -58.10 136.60 -15.68
C GLU A 150 -57.43 136.29 -14.34
N TRP A 151 -58.18 136.39 -13.25
CA TRP A 151 -57.73 136.16 -11.87
C TRP A 151 -58.73 135.35 -11.05
N CYS A 152 -58.26 134.79 -9.95
CA CYS A 152 -59.06 134.03 -8.99
C CYS A 152 -58.58 134.30 -7.56
N TYR A 153 -59.47 134.17 -6.57
CA TYR A 153 -59.02 133.96 -5.18
C TYR A 153 -58.31 132.59 -5.08
N HIS A 154 -57.26 132.55 -4.26
CA HIS A 154 -56.49 131.35 -3.94
C HIS A 154 -57.32 130.43 -3.03
N GLU A 155 -57.26 129.12 -3.25
CA GLU A 155 -57.99 128.16 -2.42
C GLU A 155 -57.31 127.96 -1.06
N SER A 156 -57.72 128.77 -0.07
CA SER A 156 -57.07 128.98 1.24
C SER A 156 -57.16 127.82 2.25
N GLN A 157 -57.32 126.58 1.77
CA GLN A 157 -57.54 125.38 2.59
C GLN A 157 -56.27 124.73 3.16
N LEU A 158 -55.07 125.03 2.63
CA LEU A 158 -53.81 124.35 3.05
C LEU A 158 -52.58 125.24 3.25
N ASN A 159 -52.51 126.45 2.68
CA ASN A 159 -51.39 127.37 2.87
C ASN A 159 -51.83 128.55 3.76
N GLY A 160 -51.27 128.65 4.97
CA GLY A 160 -51.67 129.68 5.95
C GLY A 160 -51.33 131.11 5.48
N LYS A 161 -52.32 132.02 5.60
CA LYS A 161 -52.29 133.46 5.28
C LYS A 161 -51.13 133.90 4.38
N LEU A 162 -51.35 133.78 3.08
CA LEU A 162 -50.56 134.49 2.07
C LEU A 162 -50.74 136.00 2.28
N GLU A 163 -49.76 136.82 1.87
CA GLU A 163 -49.92 138.29 1.89
C GLU A 163 -51.00 138.78 0.91
N ARG A 164 -51.44 137.91 -0.01
CA ARG A 164 -52.44 138.16 -1.04
C ARG A 164 -53.23 136.89 -1.31
N ASP A 165 -54.51 136.90 -0.96
CA ASP A 165 -55.39 135.74 -1.10
C ASP A 165 -55.92 135.52 -2.54
N TRP A 166 -55.28 136.11 -3.57
CA TRP A 166 -55.68 135.99 -4.98
C TRP A 166 -54.53 136.18 -5.97
N GLY A 167 -54.68 135.68 -7.21
CA GLY A 167 -53.67 135.80 -8.28
C GLY A 167 -54.19 135.56 -9.71
N PHE A 168 -53.34 135.82 -10.71
CA PHE A 168 -53.67 135.71 -12.15
C PHE A 168 -53.49 134.29 -12.71
N CYS A 169 -54.32 133.88 -13.68
CA CYS A 169 -54.49 132.47 -14.08
C CYS A 169 -53.73 132.00 -15.33
N GLU A 170 -53.41 130.70 -15.36
CA GLU A 170 -52.76 130.00 -16.49
C GLU A 170 -53.79 129.37 -17.48
N PRO A 171 -53.44 129.14 -18.77
CA PRO A 171 -54.29 128.42 -19.73
C PRO A 171 -54.43 126.89 -19.48
N PRO A 172 -55.49 126.23 -19.99
CA PRO A 172 -55.79 124.82 -19.72
C PRO A 172 -54.97 123.79 -20.52
N LEU A 173 -54.70 122.63 -19.91
CA LEU A 173 -53.93 121.51 -20.46
C LEU A 173 -54.72 120.63 -21.46
N ASN A 174 -54.03 120.09 -22.47
CA ASN A 174 -54.62 119.17 -23.48
C ASN A 174 -54.17 117.71 -23.27
N TYR A 175 -55.09 116.87 -22.78
CA TYR A 175 -54.83 115.47 -22.42
C TYR A 175 -54.78 114.49 -23.62
N GLU A 176 -55.35 114.83 -24.78
CA GLU A 176 -55.44 113.90 -25.91
C GLU A 176 -54.10 113.60 -26.57
N LYS A 177 -53.18 114.57 -26.54
CA LYS A 177 -51.83 114.44 -27.11
C LYS A 177 -51.01 113.42 -26.31
N ILE A 178 -51.19 113.40 -24.99
CA ILE A 178 -50.50 112.48 -24.07
C ILE A 178 -51.00 111.05 -24.28
N ARG A 179 -52.33 110.84 -24.28
CA ARG A 179 -52.94 109.50 -24.39
C ARG A 179 -52.50 108.75 -25.64
N ARG A 180 -52.39 109.44 -26.79
CA ARG A 180 -51.95 108.85 -28.06
C ARG A 180 -50.51 108.33 -28.04
N ALA A 181 -49.58 109.05 -27.40
CA ALA A 181 -48.17 108.67 -27.33
C ALA A 181 -47.88 107.48 -26.40
N VAL A 182 -48.76 107.23 -25.42
CA VAL A 182 -48.64 106.09 -24.49
C VAL A 182 -49.08 104.79 -25.18
N ILE A 183 -50.17 104.82 -25.96
CA ILE A 183 -50.71 103.63 -26.64
C ILE A 183 -49.69 103.00 -27.60
N THR A 184 -48.95 103.82 -28.36
CA THR A 184 -47.93 103.34 -29.32
C THR A 184 -46.84 102.53 -28.63
N LYS A 185 -46.28 103.04 -27.51
CA LYS A 185 -45.26 102.33 -26.73
C LYS A 185 -45.75 101.05 -26.05
N ILE A 186 -47.06 100.97 -25.76
CA ILE A 186 -47.65 99.72 -25.24
C ILE A 186 -47.69 98.66 -26.35
N GLN A 187 -48.04 99.03 -27.59
CA GLN A 187 -48.08 98.10 -28.71
C GLN A 187 -46.69 97.50 -29.02
N GLU A 188 -45.65 98.34 -29.10
CA GLU A 188 -44.24 97.90 -29.26
C GLU A 188 -43.81 96.87 -28.19
N LYS A 189 -44.30 97.03 -26.95
CA LYS A 189 -43.95 96.14 -25.83
C LYS A 189 -44.77 94.85 -25.79
N VAL A 190 -46.00 94.85 -26.33
CA VAL A 190 -46.80 93.63 -26.50
C VAL A 190 -46.17 92.73 -27.56
N GLU A 191 -45.69 93.28 -28.67
CA GLU A 191 -45.06 92.54 -29.76
C GLU A 191 -43.77 91.85 -29.30
N GLN A 192 -42.87 92.57 -28.61
CA GLN A 192 -41.66 92.00 -27.99
C GLN A 192 -41.96 90.89 -26.98
N ALA A 193 -43.08 90.97 -26.25
CA ALA A 193 -43.49 89.93 -25.31
C ALA A 193 -44.05 88.67 -26.00
N GLN A 194 -44.60 88.79 -27.21
CA GLN A 194 -45.08 87.66 -28.01
C GLN A 194 -43.91 86.85 -28.60
N GLU A 195 -42.92 87.52 -29.22
CA GLU A 195 -41.72 86.88 -29.75
C GLU A 195 -40.94 86.09 -28.67
N LEU A 196 -40.80 86.68 -27.48
CA LEU A 196 -40.14 86.01 -26.34
C LEU A 196 -40.91 84.76 -25.89
N LYS A 197 -42.25 84.80 -25.89
CA LYS A 197 -43.13 83.68 -25.53
C LYS A 197 -43.03 82.52 -26.52
N GLU A 198 -42.98 82.81 -27.82
CA GLU A 198 -42.81 81.78 -28.85
C GLU A 198 -41.43 81.10 -28.74
N THR A 199 -40.39 81.89 -28.51
CA THR A 199 -39.03 81.40 -28.25
C THR A 199 -38.99 80.47 -27.03
N LEU A 200 -39.62 80.86 -25.93
CA LEU A 200 -39.74 80.03 -24.71
C LEU A 200 -40.48 78.70 -24.96
N ASN A 201 -41.58 78.73 -25.71
CA ASN A 201 -42.32 77.53 -26.10
C ASN A 201 -41.48 76.57 -26.96
N LYS A 202 -40.65 77.11 -27.87
CA LYS A 202 -39.72 76.34 -28.70
C LYS A 202 -38.61 75.68 -27.89
N HIS A 203 -38.07 76.37 -26.87
CA HIS A 203 -37.12 75.75 -25.94
C HIS A 203 -37.79 74.68 -25.05
N ARG A 204 -39.03 74.90 -24.60
CA ARG A 204 -39.78 73.91 -23.81
C ARG A 204 -40.03 72.61 -24.57
N SER A 205 -40.37 72.67 -25.87
CA SER A 205 -40.57 71.47 -26.68
C SER A 205 -39.25 70.74 -27.00
N LEU A 206 -38.15 71.46 -27.19
CA LEU A 206 -36.81 70.86 -27.31
C LEU A 206 -36.40 70.12 -26.02
N LEU A 207 -36.58 70.73 -24.85
CA LEU A 207 -36.28 70.10 -23.56
C LEU A 207 -37.13 68.84 -23.32
N GLY A 208 -38.44 68.89 -23.54
CA GLY A 208 -39.31 67.72 -23.41
C GLY A 208 -39.00 66.59 -24.41
N ASN A 209 -38.41 66.92 -25.58
CA ASN A 209 -37.93 65.92 -26.53
C ASN A 209 -36.57 65.32 -26.11
N MET A 210 -35.70 66.09 -25.42
CA MET A 210 -34.47 65.57 -24.82
C MET A 210 -34.78 64.67 -23.62
N GLU A 211 -35.70 65.07 -22.75
CA GLU A 211 -36.21 64.30 -21.61
C GLU A 211 -36.74 62.92 -22.05
N LYS A 212 -37.62 62.88 -23.07
CA LYS A 212 -38.14 61.62 -23.63
C LYS A 212 -37.04 60.71 -24.19
N ARG A 213 -35.97 61.26 -24.78
CA ARG A 213 -34.82 60.47 -25.24
C ARG A 213 -34.02 59.92 -24.07
N LEU A 214 -33.72 60.74 -23.06
CA LEU A 214 -33.06 60.32 -21.83
C LEU A 214 -33.82 59.19 -21.13
N GLN A 215 -35.15 59.33 -21.00
CA GLN A 215 -36.02 58.33 -20.39
C GLN A 215 -36.03 57.00 -21.18
N MET A 216 -35.97 57.07 -22.51
CA MET A 216 -35.90 55.89 -23.39
C MET A 216 -34.58 55.11 -23.25
N PHE A 217 -33.45 55.80 -23.11
CA PHE A 217 -32.14 55.14 -22.96
C PHE A 217 -31.84 54.70 -21.52
N CYS A 218 -32.27 55.47 -20.50
CA CYS A 218 -31.95 55.18 -19.10
C CYS A 218 -32.99 54.30 -18.38
N GLY A 219 -34.26 54.31 -18.81
CA GLY A 219 -35.35 53.67 -18.06
C GLY A 219 -35.39 52.14 -18.12
N VAL A 220 -34.97 51.53 -19.23
CA VAL A 220 -35.12 50.07 -19.45
C VAL A 220 -33.85 49.29 -19.06
N GLY A 221 -32.67 49.83 -19.36
CA GLY A 221 -31.39 49.17 -19.02
C GLY A 221 -31.21 49.00 -17.50
N HIS A 222 -31.58 50.03 -16.72
CA HIS A 222 -31.40 49.99 -15.27
C HIS A 222 -32.27 48.95 -14.56
N LYS A 223 -33.50 48.65 -15.02
CA LYS A 223 -34.32 47.58 -14.42
C LYS A 223 -33.74 46.19 -14.61
N ASN A 224 -33.10 45.92 -15.74
CA ASN A 224 -32.42 44.65 -15.96
C ASN A 224 -31.13 44.54 -15.14
N ILE A 225 -30.45 45.67 -14.89
CA ILE A 225 -29.29 45.74 -13.98
C ILE A 225 -29.75 45.55 -12.52
N GLU A 226 -30.84 46.19 -12.10
CA GLU A 226 -31.48 46.03 -10.78
C GLU A 226 -31.87 44.57 -10.52
N LEU A 227 -32.59 43.93 -11.44
CA LEU A 227 -32.92 42.49 -11.38
C LEU A 227 -31.69 41.57 -11.44
N SER A 228 -30.58 42.01 -12.04
CA SER A 228 -29.32 41.26 -12.04
C SER A 228 -28.56 41.45 -10.73
N LEU A 229 -28.64 42.62 -10.11
CA LEU A 229 -28.03 42.93 -8.81
C LEU A 229 -28.75 42.19 -7.68
N THR A 230 -30.09 42.23 -7.63
CA THR A 230 -30.85 41.46 -6.61
C THR A 230 -30.59 39.96 -6.75
N ARG A 231 -30.47 39.45 -7.98
CA ARG A 231 -30.15 38.03 -8.21
C ARG A 231 -28.70 37.67 -7.88
N LEU A 232 -27.76 38.62 -8.04
CA LEU A 232 -26.38 38.47 -7.54
C LEU A 232 -26.33 38.53 -6.01
N GLU A 233 -27.18 39.34 -5.37
CA GLU A 233 -27.30 39.47 -3.92
C GLU A 233 -27.93 38.21 -3.29
N GLU A 234 -28.96 37.64 -3.92
CA GLU A 234 -29.50 36.30 -3.61
C GLU A 234 -28.43 35.21 -3.73
N LEU A 235 -27.66 35.19 -4.82
CA LEU A 235 -26.57 34.23 -5.04
C LEU A 235 -25.40 34.42 -4.07
N LEU A 236 -25.08 35.66 -3.70
CA LEU A 236 -24.04 35.97 -2.71
C LEU A 236 -24.45 35.50 -1.31
N ASN A 237 -25.68 35.82 -0.88
CA ASN A 237 -26.21 35.37 0.40
C ASN A 237 -26.28 33.84 0.48
N GLY A 238 -26.78 33.18 -0.57
CA GLY A 238 -26.74 31.72 -0.68
C GLY A 238 -25.32 31.15 -0.60
N SER A 239 -24.35 31.76 -1.30
CA SER A 239 -22.95 31.34 -1.21
C SER A 239 -22.31 31.60 0.17
N GLU A 240 -22.79 32.58 0.94
CA GLU A 240 -22.35 32.81 2.32
C GLU A 240 -22.93 31.76 3.29
N GLU A 241 -24.16 31.29 3.04
CA GLU A 241 -24.76 30.16 3.76
C GLU A 241 -24.06 28.84 3.41
N ASP A 242 -23.84 28.54 2.13
CA ASP A 242 -23.05 27.39 1.65
C ASP A 242 -21.64 27.39 2.28
N LEU A 243 -20.97 28.55 2.37
CA LEU A 243 -19.65 28.68 2.98
C LEU A 243 -19.67 28.44 4.50
N LYS A 244 -20.74 28.83 5.21
CA LYS A 244 -20.92 28.49 6.64
C LYS A 244 -21.16 27.00 6.81
N GLU A 245 -21.94 26.37 5.93
CA GLU A 245 -22.16 24.93 5.96
C GLU A 245 -20.86 24.15 5.67
N MET A 246 -20.08 24.56 4.66
CA MET A 246 -18.75 23.99 4.40
C MET A 246 -17.76 24.20 5.56
N GLN A 247 -17.83 25.31 6.29
CA GLN A 247 -17.02 25.50 7.50
C GLN A 247 -17.45 24.55 8.63
N ALA A 248 -18.75 24.29 8.81
CA ALA A 248 -19.24 23.29 9.75
C ALA A 248 -18.73 21.88 9.39
N TYR A 249 -18.91 21.44 8.13
CA TYR A 249 -18.40 20.15 7.67
C TYR A 249 -16.87 20.04 7.79
N SER A 250 -16.12 21.13 7.56
CA SER A 250 -14.66 21.16 7.76
C SER A 250 -14.26 20.91 9.22
N ASN A 251 -15.02 21.45 10.18
CA ASN A 251 -14.82 21.22 11.61
C ASN A 251 -15.17 19.77 12.00
N ASP A 252 -16.27 19.23 11.48
CA ASP A 252 -16.66 17.83 11.72
C ASP A 252 -15.65 16.84 11.13
N ILE A 253 -15.12 17.11 9.93
CA ILE A 253 -14.03 16.33 9.33
C ILE A 253 -12.76 16.38 10.20
N GLN A 254 -12.46 17.50 10.87
CA GLN A 254 -11.34 17.58 11.82
C GLN A 254 -11.62 16.78 13.10
N ALA A 255 -12.85 16.81 13.63
CA ALA A 255 -13.26 16.00 14.78
C ALA A 255 -13.15 14.49 14.46
N ILE A 256 -13.71 14.04 13.33
CA ILE A 256 -13.66 12.66 12.87
C ILE A 256 -12.21 12.20 12.64
N LYS A 257 -11.35 13.02 12.03
CA LYS A 257 -9.90 12.72 11.88
C LYS A 257 -9.20 12.52 13.24
N LYS A 258 -9.58 13.30 14.26
CA LYS A 258 -9.03 13.20 15.62
C LYS A 258 -9.47 11.92 16.32
N GLU A 259 -10.73 11.50 16.18
CA GLU A 259 -11.22 10.22 16.69
C GLU A 259 -10.60 9.03 15.95
N LEU A 260 -10.46 9.12 14.62
CA LEU A 260 -9.85 8.07 13.81
C LEU A 260 -8.38 7.88 14.18
N LYS A 261 -7.58 8.95 14.38
CA LYS A 261 -6.19 8.84 14.88
C LYS A 261 -6.15 8.20 16.29
N ARG A 262 -7.14 8.45 17.15
CA ARG A 262 -7.24 7.85 18.50
C ARG A 262 -7.52 6.35 18.45
N GLU A 263 -8.51 5.90 17.67
CA GLU A 263 -8.81 4.48 17.51
C GLU A 263 -7.72 3.73 16.74
N GLN A 264 -7.06 4.38 15.78
CA GLN A 264 -5.93 3.80 15.06
C GLN A 264 -4.72 3.57 15.98
N CYS A 265 -4.44 4.47 16.93
CA CYS A 265 -3.46 4.24 18.00
C CYS A 265 -3.89 3.11 18.94
N ARG A 266 -5.20 3.03 19.30
CA ARG A 266 -5.73 1.95 20.14
C ARG A 266 -5.59 0.57 19.47
N TYR A 267 -5.89 0.50 18.17
CA TYR A 267 -5.69 -0.70 17.35
C TYR A 267 -4.20 -1.09 17.25
N GLN A 268 -3.29 -0.13 17.04
CA GLN A 268 -1.85 -0.40 17.02
C GLN A 268 -1.33 -0.91 18.37
N ALA A 269 -1.78 -0.33 19.49
CA ALA A 269 -1.42 -0.80 20.83
C ALA A 269 -1.86 -2.25 21.07
N VAL A 270 -3.10 -2.61 20.69
CA VAL A 270 -3.60 -3.99 20.78
C VAL A 270 -2.86 -4.93 19.82
N LYS A 271 -2.59 -4.50 18.58
CA LYS A 271 -1.83 -5.30 17.60
C LYS A 271 -0.43 -5.66 18.12
N ASN A 272 0.23 -4.72 18.81
CA ASN A 272 1.55 -4.93 19.39
C ASN A 272 1.55 -5.81 20.65
N MET A 273 0.37 -6.16 21.21
CA MET A 273 0.21 -7.13 22.30
C MET A 273 -0.08 -8.56 21.80
N ILE A 274 -0.26 -8.76 20.49
CA ILE A 274 -0.52 -10.06 19.88
C ILE A 274 0.80 -10.63 19.32
N PRO A 275 1.26 -11.82 19.75
CA PRO A 275 2.45 -12.46 19.18
C PRO A 275 2.31 -12.69 17.66
N SER A 276 3.41 -12.53 16.91
CA SER A 276 3.40 -12.62 15.44
C SER A 276 2.87 -13.97 14.93
N ASP A 277 3.16 -15.06 15.62
CA ASP A 277 2.69 -16.41 15.25
C ASP A 277 1.16 -16.53 15.32
N VAL A 278 0.52 -15.89 16.32
CA VAL A 278 -0.95 -15.83 16.42
C VAL A 278 -1.53 -15.00 15.28
N LEU A 279 -0.84 -13.93 14.87
CA LEU A 279 -1.26 -13.09 13.75
C LEU A 279 -1.18 -13.83 12.40
N SER A 280 -0.23 -14.76 12.24
CA SER A 280 -0.11 -15.62 11.04
C SER A 280 -1.22 -16.67 10.87
N HIS A 281 -2.05 -16.85 11.90
CA HIS A 281 -3.18 -17.78 11.91
C HIS A 281 -4.54 -17.08 11.87
N LEU A 282 -4.56 -15.75 11.85
CA LEU A 282 -5.75 -14.93 11.65
C LEU A 282 -5.88 -14.58 10.17
N SER A 283 -7.07 -14.81 9.61
CA SER A 283 -7.40 -14.42 8.23
C SER A 283 -7.27 -12.90 8.05
N ASP A 284 -6.40 -12.46 7.15
CA ASP A 284 -6.18 -11.04 6.88
C ASP A 284 -6.87 -10.54 5.61
N GLY A 285 -7.15 -11.42 4.64
CA GLY A 285 -7.91 -11.13 3.42
C GLY A 285 -7.16 -11.47 2.13
N LEU A 286 -7.58 -10.90 1.00
CA LEU A 286 -6.85 -10.94 -0.27
C LEU A 286 -6.34 -9.55 -0.65
N VAL A 287 -5.19 -9.48 -1.33
CA VAL A 287 -4.63 -8.22 -1.84
C VAL A 287 -5.36 -7.85 -3.12
N GLY A 288 -6.27 -6.88 -3.03
CA GLY A 288 -6.96 -6.27 -4.17
C GLY A 288 -6.08 -5.19 -4.80
N THR A 289 -5.68 -5.40 -6.05
CA THR A 289 -4.98 -4.41 -6.88
C THR A 289 -5.96 -3.79 -7.86
N TYR A 290 -6.11 -2.46 -7.80
CA TYR A 290 -7.13 -1.69 -8.50
C TYR A 290 -6.52 -0.96 -9.70
N PHE A 291 -7.19 -1.00 -10.84
CA PHE A 291 -6.77 -0.41 -12.10
C PHE A 291 -7.79 0.62 -12.57
N ALA A 292 -7.30 1.69 -13.21
CA ALA A 292 -8.15 2.58 -13.99
C ALA A 292 -8.59 1.86 -15.27
N GLY A 293 -9.81 2.12 -15.74
CA GLY A 293 -10.36 1.39 -16.88
C GLY A 293 -10.69 -0.06 -16.55
N HIS A 294 -11.17 -0.80 -17.56
CA HIS A 294 -11.87 -2.06 -17.36
C HIS A 294 -11.10 -3.28 -17.90
N LEU A 295 -9.88 -3.07 -18.42
CA LEU A 295 -9.03 -4.10 -19.03
C LEU A 295 -7.71 -4.32 -18.28
N PHE A 296 -7.68 -4.05 -16.96
CA PHE A 296 -6.49 -4.19 -16.10
C PHE A 296 -5.31 -3.34 -16.60
N GLU A 297 -5.62 -2.10 -17.01
CA GLU A 297 -4.71 -1.20 -17.70
C GLU A 297 -3.63 -0.66 -16.75
N PHE A 298 -2.36 -0.85 -17.10
CA PHE A 298 -1.23 -0.39 -16.28
C PHE A 298 -0.94 1.11 -16.49
N PRO A 299 -0.48 1.83 -15.46
CA PRO A 299 -0.16 1.36 -14.11
C PRO A 299 -1.41 1.15 -13.23
N ALA A 300 -1.30 0.25 -12.25
CA ALA A 300 -2.31 0.11 -11.20
C ALA A 300 -2.48 1.43 -10.42
N TYR A 301 -3.73 1.78 -10.11
CA TYR A 301 -4.10 2.98 -9.37
C TYR A 301 -3.71 2.88 -7.89
N GLY A 302 -3.82 1.69 -7.31
CA GLY A 302 -3.45 1.41 -5.93
C GLY A 302 -3.82 -0.02 -5.50
N SER A 303 -3.55 -0.36 -4.25
CA SER A 303 -3.92 -1.66 -3.68
C SER A 303 -4.37 -1.54 -2.23
N ARG A 304 -5.16 -2.52 -1.78
CA ARG A 304 -5.59 -2.69 -0.39
C ARG A 304 -5.75 -4.17 -0.05
N VAL A 305 -6.07 -4.48 1.20
CA VAL A 305 -6.44 -5.84 1.63
C VAL A 305 -7.93 -5.89 1.93
N ASP A 306 -8.62 -6.84 1.29
CA ASP A 306 -10.07 -7.07 1.42
C ASP A 306 -10.31 -8.40 2.15
N ARG A 307 -10.92 -8.33 3.35
CA ARG A 307 -11.15 -9.50 4.23
C ARG A 307 -12.16 -10.50 3.68
N GLU A 308 -13.13 -10.04 2.92
CA GLU A 308 -14.16 -10.82 2.25
C GLU A 308 -14.45 -10.17 0.90
N LEU A 309 -14.79 -10.96 -0.13
CA LEU A 309 -15.25 -10.43 -1.41
C LEU A 309 -16.77 -10.45 -1.42
N ASN A 310 -17.36 -9.34 -0.96
CA ASN A 310 -18.81 -9.19 -0.74
C ASN A 310 -19.19 -7.72 -0.96
N PHE A 311 -19.07 -7.27 -2.21
CA PHE A 311 -19.18 -5.87 -2.60
C PHE A 311 -20.45 -5.56 -3.39
N VAL A 312 -21.03 -4.41 -3.09
CA VAL A 312 -22.04 -3.73 -3.92
C VAL A 312 -21.51 -2.33 -4.19
N PHE A 313 -20.94 -2.11 -5.37
CA PHE A 313 -20.49 -0.79 -5.81
C PHE A 313 -21.69 -0.06 -6.43
N SER A 314 -22.24 0.91 -5.70
CA SER A 314 -23.34 1.77 -6.12
C SER A 314 -22.94 3.23 -5.87
N ASP A 315 -22.42 3.89 -6.89
CA ASP A 315 -21.88 5.27 -6.93
C ASP A 315 -20.74 5.61 -5.94
N PHE A 316 -20.44 4.73 -4.97
CA PHE A 316 -19.27 4.82 -4.10
C PHE A 316 -18.00 4.34 -4.81
N MET A 317 -16.95 5.17 -4.76
CA MET A 317 -15.62 4.88 -5.33
C MET A 317 -15.05 3.56 -4.79
N PRO A 318 -14.63 2.59 -5.63
CA PRO A 318 -14.11 1.30 -5.19
C PRO A 318 -12.84 1.43 -4.32
N ILE A 319 -12.01 2.42 -4.61
CA ILE A 319 -10.92 2.95 -3.79
C ILE A 319 -10.92 4.48 -3.97
N ILE A 320 -10.47 5.24 -2.98
CA ILE A 320 -10.56 6.72 -2.97
C ILE A 320 -9.93 7.30 -4.25
N GLY A 321 -10.72 8.04 -5.03
CA GLY A 321 -10.31 8.69 -6.27
C GLY A 321 -10.45 7.85 -7.55
N LEU A 322 -10.93 6.60 -7.46
CA LEU A 322 -11.21 5.74 -8.62
C LEU A 322 -12.70 5.80 -9.03
N ASN A 323 -12.97 5.92 -10.34
CA ASN A 323 -14.31 6.04 -10.88
C ASN A 323 -15.14 4.74 -10.69
N PRO A 324 -16.30 4.77 -10.01
CA PRO A 324 -17.13 3.58 -9.80
C PRO A 324 -17.75 3.01 -11.09
N HIS A 325 -17.85 3.78 -12.17
CA HIS A 325 -18.51 3.35 -13.41
C HIS A 325 -17.57 2.69 -14.42
N CYS A 326 -16.25 2.70 -14.22
CA CYS A 326 -15.29 2.04 -15.11
C CYS A 326 -13.98 1.73 -14.38
N PHE A 327 -13.85 0.48 -13.91
CA PHE A 327 -12.69 0.02 -13.15
C PHE A 327 -12.50 -1.49 -13.29
N SER A 328 -11.32 -1.98 -12.90
CA SER A 328 -11.01 -3.40 -12.85
C SER A 328 -10.12 -3.71 -11.65
N VAL A 329 -10.24 -4.93 -11.10
CA VAL A 329 -9.58 -5.33 -9.85
C VAL A 329 -9.06 -6.76 -9.96
N ILE A 330 -7.83 -6.99 -9.52
CA ILE A 330 -7.26 -8.33 -9.33
C ILE A 330 -7.07 -8.55 -7.83
N TRP A 331 -7.87 -9.42 -7.23
CA TRP A 331 -7.59 -9.94 -5.89
C TRP A 331 -6.67 -11.14 -5.99
N SER A 332 -5.62 -11.16 -5.17
CA SER A 332 -4.63 -12.23 -5.14
C SER A 332 -4.24 -12.58 -3.71
N GLY A 333 -3.92 -13.86 -3.48
CA GLY A 333 -3.53 -14.37 -2.18
C GLY A 333 -3.75 -15.88 -2.13
N TYR A 334 -4.20 -16.35 -0.97
CA TYR A 334 -4.37 -17.76 -0.67
C TYR A 334 -5.69 -18.03 0.06
N ILE A 335 -6.23 -19.23 -0.13
CA ILE A 335 -7.36 -19.77 0.64
C ILE A 335 -6.92 -21.02 1.40
N LYS A 336 -7.36 -21.18 2.65
CA LYS A 336 -7.05 -22.32 3.51
C LYS A 336 -8.30 -23.14 3.77
N ALA A 337 -8.30 -24.43 3.41
CA ALA A 337 -9.47 -25.27 3.65
C ALA A 337 -9.60 -25.68 5.14
N PRO A 338 -10.78 -25.56 5.78
CA PRO A 338 -10.98 -25.94 7.19
C PRO A 338 -10.85 -27.44 7.45
N HIS A 339 -11.17 -28.28 6.46
CA HIS A 339 -11.13 -29.73 6.54
C HIS A 339 -10.87 -30.33 5.16
N SER A 340 -10.41 -31.58 5.11
CA SER A 340 -10.25 -32.30 3.83
C SER A 340 -11.62 -32.68 3.28
N GLY A 341 -11.89 -32.37 2.01
CA GLY A 341 -13.18 -32.65 1.38
C GLY A 341 -13.43 -31.88 0.09
N ASN A 342 -14.67 -31.96 -0.37
CA ASN A 342 -15.14 -31.31 -1.60
C ASN A 342 -15.70 -29.93 -1.31
N PHE A 343 -15.17 -28.91 -1.98
CA PHE A 343 -15.62 -27.53 -1.93
C PHE A 343 -16.17 -27.08 -3.29
N VAL A 344 -17.35 -26.46 -3.29
CA VAL A 344 -17.92 -25.80 -4.47
C VAL A 344 -17.85 -24.30 -4.24
N PHE A 345 -17.13 -23.60 -5.11
CA PHE A 345 -17.08 -22.14 -5.10
C PHE A 345 -18.29 -21.59 -5.87
N THR A 346 -18.86 -20.49 -5.38
CA THR A 346 -19.93 -19.77 -6.06
C THR A 346 -19.59 -18.29 -6.15
N VAL A 347 -19.70 -17.69 -7.33
CA VAL A 347 -19.53 -16.25 -7.53
C VAL A 347 -20.83 -15.66 -8.06
N GLU A 348 -21.40 -14.74 -7.30
CA GLU A 348 -22.58 -13.96 -7.66
C GLU A 348 -22.09 -12.57 -8.13
N THR A 349 -22.35 -12.23 -9.40
CA THR A 349 -21.85 -10.99 -10.01
C THR A 349 -22.82 -10.41 -11.02
N THR A 350 -22.97 -9.08 -11.04
CA THR A 350 -23.65 -8.37 -12.14
C THR A 350 -22.71 -8.09 -13.32
N SER A 351 -21.39 -8.08 -13.10
CA SER A 351 -20.33 -7.73 -14.06
C SER A 351 -19.40 -8.92 -14.40
N TYR A 352 -18.29 -8.65 -15.08
CA TYR A 352 -17.39 -9.68 -15.62
C TYR A 352 -16.41 -10.18 -14.54
N VAL A 353 -16.18 -11.49 -14.48
CA VAL A 353 -15.30 -12.10 -13.47
C VAL A 353 -14.63 -13.37 -13.99
N ARG A 354 -13.41 -13.65 -13.49
CA ARG A 354 -12.68 -14.91 -13.68
C ARG A 354 -12.00 -15.29 -12.37
N MET A 355 -12.11 -16.56 -11.99
CA MET A 355 -11.55 -17.11 -10.75
C MET A 355 -10.60 -18.26 -11.08
N GLU A 356 -9.39 -18.18 -10.54
CA GLU A 356 -8.33 -19.17 -10.69
C GLU A 356 -7.92 -19.71 -9.32
N LEU A 357 -7.72 -21.03 -9.22
CA LEU A 357 -7.29 -21.77 -8.03
C LEU A 357 -6.07 -22.62 -8.39
N ASP A 358 -4.96 -22.44 -7.68
CA ASP A 358 -3.62 -22.97 -8.03
C ASP A 358 -3.24 -22.74 -9.52
N GLY A 359 -3.71 -21.64 -10.12
CA GLY A 359 -3.49 -21.26 -11.52
C GLY A 359 -4.45 -21.88 -12.54
N VAL A 360 -5.38 -22.75 -12.10
CA VAL A 360 -6.42 -23.33 -12.96
C VAL A 360 -7.69 -22.47 -12.88
N ALA A 361 -8.19 -22.02 -14.03
CA ALA A 361 -9.46 -21.27 -14.09
C ALA A 361 -10.66 -22.19 -13.81
N ILE A 362 -11.37 -21.93 -12.71
CA ILE A 362 -12.52 -22.75 -12.24
C ILE A 362 -13.88 -22.08 -12.45
N ILE A 363 -13.91 -20.75 -12.63
CA ILE A 363 -15.08 -19.96 -13.04
C ILE A 363 -14.62 -18.89 -14.02
N ASN A 364 -15.34 -18.67 -15.12
CA ASN A 364 -15.15 -17.52 -16.00
C ASN A 364 -16.50 -17.03 -16.57
N ASN A 365 -16.72 -15.72 -16.47
CA ASN A 365 -17.87 -14.98 -16.97
C ASN A 365 -17.35 -13.80 -17.80
N GLY A 366 -16.91 -14.12 -19.02
CA GLY A 366 -16.56 -13.17 -20.07
C GLY A 366 -15.18 -12.50 -20.01
N ILE A 367 -14.27 -12.86 -19.09
CA ILE A 367 -12.89 -12.32 -19.09
C ILE A 367 -11.96 -13.23 -19.90
N VAL A 368 -11.50 -12.72 -21.05
CA VAL A 368 -10.52 -13.37 -21.91
C VAL A 368 -9.13 -12.78 -21.61
N LYS A 369 -8.16 -13.67 -21.39
CA LYS A 369 -6.76 -13.37 -21.05
C LYS A 369 -5.87 -14.14 -22.01
N GLN A 370 -4.94 -13.45 -22.67
CA GLN A 370 -4.04 -14.00 -23.70
C GLN A 370 -2.60 -13.54 -23.41
N GLY A 371 -1.59 -14.32 -23.83
CA GLY A 371 -0.16 -14.04 -23.58
C GLY A 371 0.44 -14.88 -22.44
N SER A 372 1.67 -14.55 -22.07
CA SER A 372 2.51 -15.29 -21.10
C SER A 372 3.24 -14.34 -20.15
N ASP A 373 3.96 -14.87 -19.15
CA ASP A 373 4.83 -14.06 -18.28
C ASP A 373 6.02 -13.42 -19.04
N GLU A 374 6.39 -13.96 -20.22
CA GLU A 374 7.48 -13.43 -21.06
C GLU A 374 6.99 -12.39 -22.09
N GLU A 375 5.78 -12.57 -22.63
CA GLU A 375 5.20 -11.68 -23.66
C GLU A 375 4.28 -10.59 -23.07
N GLY A 376 3.86 -10.74 -21.81
CA GLY A 376 2.85 -9.92 -21.15
C GLY A 376 1.42 -10.36 -21.45
N TYR A 377 0.48 -9.99 -20.56
CA TYR A 377 -0.93 -10.35 -20.69
C TYR A 377 -1.76 -9.27 -21.39
N LYS A 378 -2.60 -9.70 -22.34
CA LYS A 378 -3.64 -8.89 -22.98
C LYS A 378 -5.02 -9.38 -22.55
N TYR A 379 -5.87 -8.44 -22.16
CA TYR A 379 -7.23 -8.69 -21.68
C TYR A 379 -8.29 -8.18 -22.66
N SER A 380 -9.43 -8.88 -22.73
CA SER A 380 -10.63 -8.46 -23.46
C SER A 380 -11.90 -9.05 -22.84
N ILE A 381 -13.04 -8.39 -23.08
CA ILE A 381 -14.34 -8.77 -22.52
C ILE A 381 -15.25 -9.36 -23.61
N ASP A 382 -15.74 -10.58 -23.37
CA ASP A 382 -16.85 -11.16 -24.13
C ASP A 382 -18.19 -10.67 -23.56
N THR A 383 -18.84 -9.76 -24.29
CA THR A 383 -20.05 -9.06 -23.84
C THR A 383 -21.34 -9.89 -23.94
N ILE A 384 -21.27 -11.13 -24.43
CA ILE A 384 -22.40 -12.08 -24.50
C ILE A 384 -22.79 -12.52 -23.08
N MET A 385 -21.80 -12.78 -22.22
CA MET A 385 -22.00 -13.17 -20.81
C MET A 385 -22.36 -11.94 -19.96
N ARG A 386 -23.40 -12.03 -19.12
CA ARG A 386 -23.87 -10.94 -18.24
C ARG A 386 -24.61 -11.49 -17.02
N GLY A 387 -24.42 -10.87 -15.84
CA GLY A 387 -25.27 -11.04 -14.65
C GLY A 387 -25.59 -12.47 -14.24
N ALA A 388 -24.68 -13.15 -13.53
CA ALA A 388 -24.77 -14.58 -13.26
C ALA A 388 -24.43 -14.97 -11.81
N THR A 389 -25.08 -16.03 -11.33
CA THR A 389 -24.63 -16.83 -10.19
C THR A 389 -23.90 -18.05 -10.74
N LEU A 390 -22.58 -18.07 -10.60
CA LEU A 390 -21.67 -19.00 -11.26
C LEU A 390 -21.17 -20.01 -10.23
N THR A 391 -21.36 -21.31 -10.47
CA THR A 391 -20.83 -22.38 -9.60
C THR A 391 -19.64 -23.07 -10.26
N SER A 392 -18.58 -23.33 -9.48
CA SER A 392 -17.45 -24.14 -9.94
C SER A 392 -17.83 -25.62 -10.01
N GLN A 393 -17.01 -26.41 -10.70
CA GLN A 393 -16.95 -27.85 -10.40
C GLN A 393 -16.44 -28.07 -8.97
N SER A 394 -16.75 -29.23 -8.38
CA SER A 394 -16.27 -29.62 -7.04
C SER A 394 -14.74 -29.69 -7.01
N GLN A 395 -14.11 -28.88 -6.15
CA GLN A 395 -12.67 -28.86 -5.92
C GLN A 395 -12.33 -29.71 -4.69
N GLN A 396 -11.40 -30.66 -4.82
CA GLN A 396 -10.94 -31.47 -3.70
C GLN A 396 -9.83 -30.74 -2.95
N LEU A 397 -10.12 -30.28 -1.73
CA LEU A 397 -9.17 -29.55 -0.89
C LEU A 397 -8.76 -30.38 0.33
N VAL A 398 -7.54 -30.13 0.85
CA VAL A 398 -6.96 -30.80 2.01
C VAL A 398 -6.99 -29.84 3.21
N GLY A 399 -7.49 -30.31 4.35
CA GLY A 399 -7.64 -29.50 5.56
C GLY A 399 -6.32 -28.93 6.05
N GLY A 400 -6.30 -27.63 6.32
CA GLY A 400 -5.12 -26.89 6.77
C GLY A 400 -4.14 -26.48 5.67
N ARG A 401 -4.24 -27.02 4.45
CA ARG A 401 -3.41 -26.62 3.31
C ARG A 401 -3.89 -25.29 2.73
N PHE A 402 -2.92 -24.46 2.32
CA PHE A 402 -3.15 -23.25 1.54
C PHE A 402 -3.14 -23.56 0.03
N TYR A 403 -4.02 -22.90 -0.70
CA TYR A 403 -4.15 -22.92 -2.16
C TYR A 403 -4.07 -21.48 -2.67
N ARG A 404 -3.34 -21.22 -3.76
CA ARG A 404 -3.29 -19.88 -4.36
C ARG A 404 -4.65 -19.58 -4.99
N ILE A 405 -5.20 -18.40 -4.69
CA ILE A 405 -6.49 -17.94 -5.22
C ILE A 405 -6.29 -16.59 -5.91
N GLN A 406 -6.88 -16.44 -7.10
CA GLN A 406 -6.86 -15.20 -7.86
C GLN A 406 -8.24 -14.93 -8.47
N ILE A 407 -8.75 -13.71 -8.28
CA ILE A 407 -10.04 -13.26 -8.82
C ILE A 407 -9.78 -12.01 -9.64
N GLU A 408 -9.98 -12.11 -10.95
CA GLU A 408 -9.94 -11.00 -11.90
C GLU A 408 -11.38 -10.50 -12.12
N PHE A 409 -11.62 -9.20 -11.95
CA PHE A 409 -12.95 -8.59 -12.05
C PHE A 409 -12.93 -7.32 -12.89
N SER A 410 -13.94 -7.13 -13.73
CA SER A 410 -14.06 -6.00 -14.64
C SER A 410 -15.48 -5.44 -14.65
N HIS A 411 -15.59 -4.14 -14.38
CA HIS A 411 -16.84 -3.39 -14.46
C HIS A 411 -16.69 -2.19 -15.40
N SER A 412 -17.65 -2.04 -16.32
CA SER A 412 -17.80 -0.80 -17.08
C SER A 412 -19.27 -0.58 -17.42
N GLN A 413 -19.80 0.57 -16.99
CA GLN A 413 -21.17 1.01 -17.23
C GLN A 413 -21.53 1.02 -18.73
N GLN A 414 -20.55 1.12 -19.64
CA GLN A 414 -20.77 1.01 -21.09
C GLN A 414 -21.39 -0.33 -21.54
N PHE A 415 -21.21 -1.40 -20.75
CA PHE A 415 -21.77 -2.71 -21.04
C PHE A 415 -23.19 -2.89 -20.45
N HIS A 416 -23.65 -1.97 -19.59
CA HIS A 416 -24.94 -2.04 -18.89
C HIS A 416 -25.92 -1.00 -19.45
N TYR A 417 -27.09 -1.44 -19.92
CA TYR A 417 -28.12 -0.59 -20.55
C TYR A 417 -28.82 0.40 -19.60
N ARG A 418 -28.61 0.25 -18.28
CA ARG A 418 -29.09 1.15 -17.23
C ARG A 418 -27.97 1.31 -16.21
N SER A 419 -28.01 2.40 -15.42
CA SER A 419 -27.22 2.52 -14.19
C SER A 419 -27.47 1.28 -13.32
N ALA A 420 -26.43 0.48 -13.10
CA ALA A 420 -26.56 -0.84 -12.49
C ALA A 420 -25.45 -1.06 -11.47
N ASN A 421 -25.84 -1.33 -10.22
CA ASN A 421 -24.89 -1.61 -9.14
C ASN A 421 -23.99 -2.78 -9.52
N SER A 422 -22.67 -2.58 -9.41
CA SER A 422 -21.71 -3.63 -9.68
C SER A 422 -21.57 -4.51 -8.44
N VAL A 423 -22.04 -5.74 -8.51
CA VAL A 423 -22.02 -6.70 -7.41
C VAL A 423 -20.90 -7.70 -7.64
N LEU A 424 -20.16 -8.03 -6.59
CA LEU A 424 -19.26 -9.18 -6.55
C LEU A 424 -19.32 -9.84 -5.17
N LYS A 425 -19.79 -11.09 -5.14
CA LYS A 425 -19.89 -11.89 -3.91
C LYS A 425 -19.32 -13.29 -4.12
N LEU A 426 -18.28 -13.64 -3.36
CA LEU A 426 -17.62 -14.94 -3.36
C LEU A 426 -18.07 -15.77 -2.17
N GLU A 427 -18.63 -16.94 -2.48
CA GLU A 427 -19.11 -17.92 -1.51
C GLU A 427 -18.45 -19.28 -1.75
N TRP A 428 -18.49 -20.13 -0.74
CA TRP A 428 -18.21 -21.56 -0.88
C TRP A 428 -19.23 -22.41 -0.14
N SER A 429 -19.25 -23.71 -0.42
CA SER A 429 -19.94 -24.73 0.37
C SER A 429 -19.20 -26.07 0.30
N SER A 430 -19.44 -26.94 1.27
CA SER A 430 -18.92 -28.32 1.33
C SER A 430 -19.88 -29.23 2.10
N THR A 431 -19.48 -30.47 2.40
CA THR A 431 -20.29 -31.37 3.22
C THR A 431 -20.33 -31.00 4.71
N ARG A 432 -19.42 -30.12 5.19
CA ARG A 432 -19.37 -29.66 6.60
C ARG A 432 -19.47 -28.16 6.79
N VAL A 433 -19.45 -27.38 5.70
CA VAL A 433 -19.57 -25.92 5.71
C VAL A 433 -20.78 -25.55 4.82
N PRO A 434 -21.79 -24.83 5.35
CA PRO A 434 -22.95 -24.40 4.57
C PRO A 434 -22.54 -23.41 3.47
N ARG A 435 -23.47 -23.02 2.59
CA ARG A 435 -23.18 -21.96 1.62
C ARG A 435 -23.03 -20.61 2.34
N GLU A 436 -21.81 -20.09 2.37
CA GLU A 436 -21.44 -18.88 3.11
C GLU A 436 -20.40 -18.05 2.34
N VAL A 437 -20.32 -16.75 2.65
CA VAL A 437 -19.27 -15.84 2.15
C VAL A 437 -17.93 -16.20 2.77
N ILE A 438 -16.88 -16.29 1.96
CA ILE A 438 -15.54 -16.68 2.44
C ILE A 438 -14.90 -15.49 3.17
N LYS A 439 -14.64 -15.65 4.47
CA LYS A 439 -14.14 -14.59 5.35
C LYS A 439 -12.91 -15.05 6.15
N ASP A 440 -13.07 -16.02 7.05
CA ASP A 440 -12.02 -16.43 8.00
C ASP A 440 -10.99 -17.42 7.42
N TYR A 441 -10.93 -17.50 6.09
CA TYR A 441 -10.13 -18.47 5.33
C TYR A 441 -9.30 -17.86 4.18
N LEU A 442 -9.27 -16.52 4.06
CA LEU A 442 -8.54 -15.77 3.04
C LEU A 442 -7.28 -15.10 3.61
N TYR A 443 -6.14 -15.31 2.95
CA TYR A 443 -4.82 -14.90 3.45
C TYR A 443 -4.00 -14.19 2.37
N THR A 444 -3.38 -13.06 2.68
CA THR A 444 -2.54 -12.31 1.72
C THR A 444 -1.25 -13.05 1.40
N LYS A 445 -0.80 -13.91 2.31
CA LYS A 445 0.41 -14.75 2.18
C LYS A 445 0.15 -16.13 2.79
N ALA A 446 0.56 -17.18 2.10
CA ALA A 446 0.71 -18.49 2.70
C ALA A 446 2.00 -18.52 3.53
N THR A 447 1.93 -18.08 4.79
CA THR A 447 2.90 -18.51 5.80
C THR A 447 2.64 -20.00 6.07
N PRO A 448 3.58 -20.92 5.78
CA PRO A 448 3.47 -22.27 6.31
C PRO A 448 3.38 -22.18 7.85
N PRO A 449 2.63 -23.07 8.52
CA PRO A 449 2.66 -23.10 9.98
C PRO A 449 4.10 -23.39 10.41
N GLY A 450 4.69 -22.53 11.23
CA GLY A 450 6.01 -22.82 11.81
C GLY A 450 5.93 -23.95 12.82
N ILE A 451 7.09 -24.42 13.30
CA ILE A 451 7.10 -25.29 14.50
C ILE A 451 6.43 -24.55 15.66
N SER A 452 5.58 -25.23 16.41
CA SER A 452 5.09 -24.75 17.71
C SER A 452 5.27 -25.84 18.77
N ILE A 453 5.63 -25.38 19.97
CA ILE A 453 6.05 -26.23 21.09
C ILE A 453 4.97 -26.22 22.17
N SER A 454 4.49 -27.39 22.56
CA SER A 454 3.50 -27.59 23.63
C SER A 454 4.12 -28.29 24.85
N TYR A 455 3.55 -28.05 26.03
CA TYR A 455 3.89 -28.63 27.35
C TYR A 455 5.26 -28.25 27.96
N LEU A 456 6.03 -27.37 27.30
CA LEU A 456 7.28 -26.86 27.84
C LEU A 456 7.02 -25.76 28.90
N SER A 457 7.72 -25.80 30.04
CA SER A 457 7.53 -24.83 31.14
C SER A 457 8.31 -23.53 30.94
N HIS A 458 7.65 -22.38 31.14
CA HIS A 458 8.27 -21.06 31.09
C HIS A 458 9.26 -20.79 32.23
N ASP A 459 9.15 -21.52 33.36
CA ASP A 459 10.03 -21.34 34.52
C ASP A 459 11.44 -21.90 34.31
N HIS A 460 11.64 -22.64 33.22
CA HIS A 460 12.82 -23.47 32.96
C HIS A 460 13.39 -23.32 31.56
N PHE A 461 12.60 -22.77 30.62
CA PHE A 461 12.96 -22.62 29.22
C PHE A 461 12.48 -21.28 28.64
N ALA A 462 13.30 -20.66 27.78
CA ALA A 462 12.87 -19.56 26.90
C ALA A 462 13.09 -19.92 25.43
N ILE A 463 12.06 -19.68 24.61
CA ILE A 463 12.07 -19.89 23.16
C ILE A 463 12.45 -18.56 22.49
N ASN A 464 13.46 -18.62 21.61
CA ASN A 464 14.04 -17.49 20.88
C ASN A 464 14.30 -17.90 19.42
N GLU A 465 14.68 -16.95 18.56
CA GLU A 465 15.26 -17.28 17.24
C GLU A 465 16.77 -17.54 17.36
N ALA A 466 17.29 -18.51 16.59
CA ALA A 466 18.70 -18.87 16.55
C ALA A 466 19.51 -17.98 15.59
N TYR A 467 20.37 -17.11 16.13
CA TYR A 467 21.33 -16.31 15.37
C TYR A 467 22.68 -16.17 16.10
N ASN A 468 23.73 -15.80 15.37
CA ASN A 468 25.03 -15.49 15.99
C ASN A 468 24.93 -14.18 16.80
N GLY A 469 25.25 -14.25 18.09
CA GLY A 469 25.03 -13.18 19.07
C GLY A 469 23.79 -13.36 19.96
N ALA A 470 22.98 -14.40 19.76
CA ALA A 470 21.87 -14.73 20.65
C ALA A 470 22.37 -15.16 22.05
N LEU A 471 21.58 -14.93 23.11
CA LEU A 471 21.92 -15.39 24.46
C LEU A 471 21.85 -16.92 24.56
N ALA A 472 22.82 -17.52 25.25
CA ALA A 472 22.91 -18.96 25.44
C ALA A 472 22.05 -19.48 26.60
N HIS A 473 21.74 -18.61 27.57
CA HIS A 473 21.00 -18.94 28.78
C HIS A 473 19.94 -17.87 29.07
N MET A 474 18.90 -18.23 29.81
CA MET A 474 17.78 -17.33 30.14
C MET A 474 18.17 -16.21 31.11
N ASP A 475 19.02 -16.54 32.08
CA ASP A 475 19.43 -15.72 33.22
C ASP A 475 20.74 -14.96 32.98
N ASP A 476 21.65 -15.53 32.19
CA ASP A 476 22.99 -14.98 31.95
C ASP A 476 23.07 -14.09 30.70
N LYS A 477 23.06 -12.77 30.92
CA LYS A 477 23.33 -11.73 29.90
C LYS A 477 24.80 -11.61 29.50
N GLY A 478 25.58 -12.67 29.65
CA GLY A 478 27.02 -12.70 29.42
C GLY A 478 27.56 -13.85 28.58
N THR A 479 26.74 -14.86 28.29
CA THR A 479 27.14 -15.97 27.43
C THR A 479 26.31 -15.94 26.14
N PHE A 480 26.99 -15.87 25.00
CA PHE A 480 26.40 -15.71 23.67
C PHE A 480 26.73 -16.90 22.77
N ILE A 481 25.89 -17.14 21.76
CA ILE A 481 26.13 -18.17 20.74
C ILE A 481 26.90 -17.59 19.56
N ALA A 482 27.92 -18.30 19.09
CA ALA A 482 28.73 -17.92 17.93
C ALA A 482 29.11 -19.13 17.05
N ASN A 483 29.69 -18.86 15.88
CA ASN A 483 30.17 -19.85 14.90
C ASN A 483 29.12 -20.92 14.51
N MET A 484 27.83 -20.56 14.59
CA MET A 484 26.70 -21.46 14.38
C MET A 484 26.61 -21.92 12.91
N SER A 485 26.54 -23.23 12.66
CA SER A 485 26.32 -23.79 11.32
C SER A 485 25.01 -23.29 10.68
N ASN A 486 25.03 -23.01 9.37
CA ASN A 486 23.87 -22.55 8.57
C ASN A 486 22.59 -23.40 8.71
N ASP A 487 22.72 -24.68 9.07
CA ASP A 487 21.58 -25.58 9.30
C ASP A 487 20.74 -25.18 10.52
N LEU A 488 21.30 -24.36 11.43
CA LEU A 488 20.65 -23.90 12.67
C LEU A 488 20.27 -22.40 12.66
N VAL A 489 20.79 -21.60 11.73
CA VAL A 489 20.45 -20.15 11.66
C VAL A 489 18.98 -19.98 11.27
N SER A 490 18.27 -19.07 11.96
CA SER A 490 16.81 -18.88 11.89
C SER A 490 16.00 -20.15 12.17
N THR A 491 16.47 -20.99 13.09
CA THR A 491 15.67 -22.06 13.71
C THR A 491 15.12 -21.62 15.07
N GLN A 492 14.12 -22.33 15.61
CA GLN A 492 13.66 -22.07 16.98
C GLN A 492 14.68 -22.57 17.98
N MET A 493 15.22 -21.66 18.80
CA MET A 493 16.19 -21.93 19.84
C MET A 493 15.50 -21.98 21.20
N VAL A 494 15.55 -23.13 21.87
CA VAL A 494 15.13 -23.27 23.27
C VAL A 494 16.36 -23.20 24.16
N THR A 495 16.41 -22.16 24.98
CA THR A 495 17.48 -21.91 25.98
C THR A 495 17.04 -22.36 27.36
N THR A 496 18.00 -22.79 28.18
CA THR A 496 17.81 -23.16 29.59
C THR A 496 18.40 -22.10 30.52
N LEU A 497 18.10 -22.19 31.82
CA LEU A 497 18.88 -21.52 32.87
C LEU A 497 20.34 -22.01 32.84
N ARG A 498 21.29 -21.15 33.22
CA ARG A 498 22.73 -21.48 33.28
C ARG A 498 23.07 -22.60 34.27
N SER A 499 22.20 -22.82 35.27
CA SER A 499 22.23 -23.97 36.19
C SER A 499 20.81 -24.53 36.34
N PRO A 500 20.38 -25.51 35.52
CA PRO A 500 19.02 -26.04 35.57
C PRO A 500 18.81 -27.02 36.74
N GLU A 501 17.84 -26.72 37.60
CA GLU A 501 17.46 -27.56 38.76
C GLU A 501 16.39 -28.64 38.43
N PHE A 502 15.76 -28.56 37.26
CA PHE A 502 14.66 -29.46 36.88
C PHE A 502 15.15 -30.83 36.41
N LYS A 503 14.49 -31.90 36.86
CA LYS A 503 14.90 -33.29 36.57
C LYS A 503 14.24 -33.88 35.33
N THR A 504 13.07 -33.38 34.93
CA THR A 504 12.34 -33.88 33.75
C THR A 504 11.54 -32.75 33.10
N PHE A 505 11.39 -32.79 31.77
CA PHE A 505 10.48 -31.92 31.04
C PHE A 505 9.67 -32.71 30.00
N VAL A 506 8.60 -32.11 29.51
CA VAL A 506 7.72 -32.69 28.48
C VAL A 506 7.67 -31.72 27.30
N MET A 507 7.62 -32.26 26.08
CA MET A 507 7.55 -31.48 24.86
C MET A 507 6.77 -32.21 23.78
N GLN A 508 5.85 -31.51 23.11
CA GLN A 508 5.17 -31.97 21.90
C GLN A 508 5.34 -30.90 20.81
N VAL A 509 5.47 -31.32 19.55
CA VAL A 509 5.59 -30.43 18.38
C VAL A 509 4.42 -30.62 17.41
N ASN A 510 3.91 -29.52 16.85
CA ASN A 510 2.80 -29.50 15.88
C ASN A 510 3.13 -30.11 14.49
N MET A 511 4.42 -30.31 14.21
CA MET A 511 4.94 -30.94 12.99
C MET A 511 6.22 -31.73 13.30
N SER A 512 6.57 -32.66 12.41
CA SER A 512 7.84 -33.39 12.50
C SER A 512 9.00 -32.44 12.24
N CYS A 513 10.09 -32.54 13.01
CA CYS A 513 11.23 -31.62 12.91
C CYS A 513 12.56 -32.30 13.33
N THR A 514 13.70 -31.75 12.90
CA THR A 514 15.00 -32.17 13.44
C THR A 514 15.36 -31.34 14.67
N MET A 515 15.47 -32.00 15.81
CA MET A 515 15.91 -31.43 17.07
C MET A 515 17.41 -31.62 17.23
N TYR A 516 18.17 -30.52 17.29
CA TYR A 516 19.57 -30.53 17.68
C TYR A 516 19.72 -30.11 19.15
N VAL A 517 20.71 -30.65 19.85
CA VAL A 517 20.99 -30.36 21.26
C VAL A 517 22.47 -30.08 21.42
N ALA A 518 22.80 -28.83 21.77
CA ALA A 518 24.16 -28.35 22.01
C ALA A 518 24.46 -28.30 23.52
N TYR A 519 25.62 -28.81 23.93
CA TYR A 519 26.02 -28.97 25.33
C TYR A 519 27.54 -28.92 25.52
N ILE A 520 28.00 -28.48 26.70
CA ILE A 520 29.43 -28.45 27.07
C ILE A 520 29.86 -29.74 27.78
N ALA A 521 28.94 -30.38 28.53
CA ALA A 521 29.24 -31.47 29.45
C ALA A 521 29.98 -32.68 28.82
N GLU A 522 30.69 -33.46 29.64
CA GLU A 522 31.39 -34.66 29.18
C GLU A 522 30.41 -35.70 28.61
N VAL A 523 29.35 -35.99 29.38
CA VAL A 523 28.22 -36.86 29.03
C VAL A 523 27.10 -36.03 28.40
N PHE A 524 26.24 -36.67 27.60
CA PHE A 524 25.06 -36.04 27.02
C PHE A 524 24.00 -35.77 28.11
N PRO A 525 23.47 -34.54 28.28
CA PRO A 525 22.74 -34.17 29.49
C PRO A 525 21.29 -34.65 29.57
N ILE A 526 20.70 -35.15 28.48
CA ILE A 526 19.29 -35.56 28.44
C ILE A 526 19.08 -36.97 27.88
N SER A 527 18.01 -37.65 28.32
CA SER A 527 17.51 -38.90 27.74
C SER A 527 16.01 -38.81 27.45
N ALA A 528 15.48 -39.69 26.60
CA ALA A 528 14.05 -39.78 26.30
C ALA A 528 13.45 -41.07 26.86
N VAL A 529 12.26 -40.98 27.46
CA VAL A 529 11.67 -42.05 28.30
C VAL A 529 10.52 -42.80 27.60
N THR A 530 10.12 -42.37 26.40
CA THR A 530 9.03 -43.00 25.63
C THR A 530 9.44 -44.37 25.06
N SER A 531 8.45 -45.23 24.79
CA SER A 531 8.64 -46.57 24.20
C SER A 531 9.46 -46.53 22.90
N ASP A 532 9.23 -45.48 22.12
CA ASP A 532 9.77 -45.28 20.79
C ASP A 532 11.13 -44.55 20.92
N ALA A 533 12.01 -45.11 21.75
CA ALA A 533 13.14 -44.45 22.38
C ALA A 533 13.95 -43.56 21.41
N LEU A 534 13.89 -42.24 21.63
CA LEU A 534 14.39 -41.23 20.71
C LEU A 534 15.92 -41.33 20.52
N LYS A 535 16.36 -41.88 19.38
CA LYS A 535 17.79 -42.18 19.13
C LYS A 535 18.57 -40.94 18.70
N PHE A 536 19.24 -40.31 19.67
CA PHE A 536 20.20 -39.24 19.44
C PHE A 536 21.46 -39.72 18.69
N LYS A 537 21.73 -39.12 17.53
CA LYS A 537 22.94 -39.34 16.70
C LYS A 537 23.88 -38.14 16.85
N ASP A 538 25.18 -38.31 16.66
CA ASP A 538 26.13 -37.20 16.69
C ASP A 538 26.03 -36.33 15.41
N ALA A 539 25.94 -35.01 15.57
CA ALA A 539 25.72 -34.08 14.46
C ALA A 539 27.07 -33.55 13.91
N ALA A 540 27.90 -34.43 13.35
CA ALA A 540 29.32 -34.16 13.06
C ALA A 540 29.61 -32.91 12.19
N ASN A 541 28.67 -32.49 11.34
CA ASN A 541 28.80 -31.30 10.47
C ASN A 541 28.13 -30.03 11.05
N THR A 542 27.51 -30.14 12.23
CA THR A 542 26.79 -29.06 12.92
C THR A 542 27.64 -28.55 14.08
N ARG A 543 28.09 -27.30 14.00
CA ARG A 543 28.86 -26.64 15.06
C ARG A 543 28.07 -25.51 15.69
N VAL A 544 28.25 -25.36 17.00
CA VAL A 544 27.81 -24.22 17.81
C VAL A 544 28.92 -23.95 18.84
N ASP A 545 29.38 -22.72 18.96
CA ASP A 545 30.31 -22.31 20.00
C ASP A 545 29.61 -21.37 20.99
N LEU A 546 30.05 -21.37 22.25
CA LEU A 546 29.59 -20.44 23.27
C LEU A 546 30.73 -19.48 23.65
N VAL A 547 30.42 -18.20 23.79
CA VAL A 547 31.40 -17.12 23.99
C VAL A 547 30.95 -16.23 25.15
N ASP A 548 31.83 -16.01 26.13
CA ASP A 548 31.57 -15.09 27.24
C ASP A 548 31.90 -13.62 26.90
N LYS A 549 31.58 -12.68 27.81
CA LYS A 549 31.84 -11.24 27.62
C LYS A 549 33.32 -10.93 27.41
N GLU A 550 34.19 -11.77 27.97
CA GLU A 550 35.64 -11.69 27.92
C GLU A 550 36.20 -12.20 26.57
N GLY A 551 35.38 -12.89 25.76
CA GLY A 551 35.70 -13.38 24.42
C GLY A 551 36.30 -14.79 24.40
N LYS A 552 36.21 -15.55 25.50
CA LYS A 552 36.68 -16.92 25.59
C LYS A 552 35.68 -17.87 24.92
N VAL A 553 36.16 -18.62 23.93
CA VAL A 553 35.35 -19.57 23.17
C VAL A 553 35.33 -20.94 23.88
N SER A 554 34.13 -21.46 24.12
CA SER A 554 33.86 -22.81 24.61
C SER A 554 33.16 -23.62 23.51
N ASN A 555 33.88 -24.59 22.93
CA ASN A 555 33.32 -25.47 21.90
C ASN A 555 32.21 -26.36 22.50
N THR A 556 31.03 -26.42 21.87
CA THR A 556 29.99 -27.37 22.30
C THR A 556 30.05 -28.66 21.50
N LYS A 557 29.50 -29.74 22.08
CA LYS A 557 29.14 -30.95 21.35
C LYS A 557 27.69 -30.80 20.88
N VAL A 558 27.35 -31.31 19.70
CA VAL A 558 25.99 -31.29 19.17
C VAL A 558 25.52 -32.70 18.82
N LYS A 559 24.36 -33.10 19.35
CA LYS A 559 23.61 -34.30 18.89
C LYS A 559 22.33 -33.89 18.18
N GLN A 560 21.77 -34.78 17.37
CA GLN A 560 20.52 -34.59 16.63
C GLN A 560 19.57 -35.79 16.80
N ALA A 561 18.27 -35.53 16.77
CA ALA A 561 17.18 -36.51 16.70
C ALA A 561 16.02 -35.97 15.85
N THR A 562 15.10 -36.84 15.44
CA THR A 562 13.88 -36.43 14.71
C THR A 562 12.68 -36.56 15.63
N LEU A 563 11.97 -35.46 15.88
CA LEU A 563 10.70 -35.45 16.59
C LEU A 563 9.56 -35.68 15.60
N MET A 564 8.56 -36.46 15.99
CA MET A 564 7.37 -36.74 15.18
C MET A 564 6.22 -35.81 15.56
N LYS A 565 5.47 -35.35 14.55
CA LYS A 565 4.25 -34.56 14.70
C LYS A 565 3.30 -35.15 15.75
N ASN A 566 2.84 -34.29 16.66
CA ASN A 566 1.90 -34.59 17.75
C ASN A 566 2.34 -35.71 18.73
N HIS A 567 3.55 -36.28 18.63
CA HIS A 567 4.07 -37.20 19.63
C HIS A 567 4.52 -36.42 20.88
N THR A 568 4.14 -36.91 22.07
CA THR A 568 4.46 -36.25 23.35
C THR A 568 5.69 -36.89 23.97
N TYR A 569 6.83 -36.22 23.85
CA TYR A 569 8.11 -36.70 24.39
C TYR A 569 8.29 -36.29 25.84
N LYS A 570 8.67 -37.24 26.70
CA LYS A 570 9.17 -36.96 28.05
C LYS A 570 10.68 -37.15 28.08
N PHE A 571 11.38 -36.13 28.57
CA PHE A 571 12.82 -36.12 28.72
C PHE A 571 13.22 -36.12 30.20
N ASN A 572 14.27 -36.88 30.53
CA ASN A 572 15.00 -36.74 31.79
C ASN A 572 16.23 -35.85 31.56
N VAL A 573 16.63 -35.11 32.59
CA VAL A 573 17.96 -34.47 32.67
C VAL A 573 18.85 -35.40 33.49
N GLU A 574 19.77 -36.08 32.82
CA GLU A 574 20.66 -37.10 33.41
C GLU A 574 21.86 -36.46 34.15
N VAL A 575 22.23 -35.23 33.79
CA VAL A 575 23.34 -34.50 34.41
C VAL A 575 22.81 -33.16 34.96
N ALA A 576 22.52 -33.15 36.26
CA ALA A 576 22.04 -31.96 36.98
C ALA A 576 22.99 -30.76 36.83
N GLU A 577 22.45 -29.54 36.95
CA GLU A 577 23.19 -28.27 36.87
C GLU A 577 23.92 -28.01 35.52
N THR A 578 23.79 -28.88 34.51
CA THR A 578 24.40 -28.66 33.18
C THR A 578 23.43 -27.99 32.19
N PRO A 579 23.74 -26.79 31.68
CA PRO A 579 22.90 -26.13 30.69
C PRO A 579 23.07 -26.75 29.30
N PHE A 580 22.00 -26.71 28.53
CA PHE A 580 21.95 -27.13 27.13
C PHE A 580 21.04 -26.22 26.32
N VAL A 581 21.30 -26.13 25.02
CA VAL A 581 20.48 -25.36 24.06
C VAL A 581 19.91 -26.33 23.04
N ILE A 582 18.59 -26.28 22.83
CA ILE A 582 17.91 -27.06 21.81
C ILE A 582 17.65 -26.17 20.59
N PHE A 583 17.81 -26.69 19.38
CA PHE A 583 17.41 -26.03 18.14
C PHE A 583 16.43 -26.92 17.38
N LEU A 584 15.24 -26.41 17.06
CA LEU A 584 14.21 -27.11 16.30
C LEU A 584 14.18 -26.60 14.86
N SER A 585 14.55 -27.47 13.92
CA SER A 585 14.64 -27.14 12.49
C SER A 585 13.50 -27.79 11.71
N GLU A 586 12.69 -26.94 11.04
CA GLU A 586 11.66 -27.32 10.06
C GLU A 586 12.23 -28.12 8.88
N LYS A 587 13.53 -27.94 8.61
CA LYS A 587 14.31 -28.85 7.78
C LYS A 587 14.46 -30.17 8.56
N VAL A 588 13.42 -31.00 8.56
CA VAL A 588 13.55 -32.42 8.83
C VAL A 588 14.64 -32.92 7.89
N LYS A 589 15.74 -33.46 8.41
CA LYS A 589 16.68 -34.26 7.62
C LYS A 589 16.09 -35.65 7.36
N LEU A 590 14.93 -35.65 6.71
CA LEU A 590 14.70 -36.53 5.58
C LEU A 590 15.94 -36.35 4.70
N GLU A 591 16.68 -37.43 4.46
CA GLU A 591 17.66 -37.43 3.39
C GLU A 591 16.93 -36.91 2.15
N PRO A 592 17.40 -35.83 1.50
CA PRO A 592 16.70 -35.30 0.35
C PRO A 592 16.79 -36.37 -0.73
N ALA A 593 15.73 -37.16 -0.86
CA ALA A 593 15.52 -38.04 -2.00
C ALA A 593 15.64 -37.13 -3.21
N GLN A 594 16.79 -37.14 -3.88
CA GLN A 594 17.08 -36.18 -4.95
C GLN A 594 16.19 -36.59 -6.12
N VAL A 595 15.03 -35.96 -6.22
CA VAL A 595 13.99 -36.46 -7.10
C VAL A 595 14.36 -36.18 -8.55
N VAL A 596 14.38 -37.20 -9.39
CA VAL A 596 14.72 -37.08 -10.82
C VAL A 596 13.51 -37.40 -11.68
N GLY A 597 13.25 -36.49 -12.63
CA GLY A 597 12.10 -36.54 -13.53
C GLY A 597 10.82 -35.93 -12.95
N PRO A 598 9.80 -35.67 -13.79
CA PRO A 598 8.46 -35.29 -13.33
C PRO A 598 7.79 -36.45 -12.58
N VAL A 599 6.65 -36.18 -11.93
CA VAL A 599 5.80 -37.25 -11.36
C VAL A 599 5.29 -38.14 -12.50
N THR A 600 5.52 -39.45 -12.37
CA THR A 600 5.19 -40.47 -13.38
C THR A 600 4.39 -41.60 -12.75
N VAL A 601 3.77 -42.44 -13.58
CA VAL A 601 3.14 -43.67 -13.09
C VAL A 601 4.22 -44.72 -12.84
N VAL A 602 4.43 -45.08 -11.58
CA VAL A 602 5.50 -45.99 -11.13
C VAL A 602 5.05 -47.45 -10.99
N SER A 603 3.75 -47.73 -11.14
CA SER A 603 3.18 -49.08 -10.96
C SER A 603 2.99 -49.88 -12.26
N ILE A 604 3.26 -49.31 -13.44
CA ILE A 604 2.93 -50.00 -14.71
C ILE A 604 3.81 -51.26 -14.84
N PRO A 605 3.22 -52.44 -15.15
CA PRO A 605 3.98 -53.62 -15.58
C PRO A 605 4.98 -53.27 -16.70
N ASP A 606 6.10 -53.99 -16.76
CA ASP A 606 7.24 -53.76 -17.66
C ASP A 606 7.96 -52.39 -17.52
N SER A 607 7.59 -51.54 -16.56
CA SER A 607 8.33 -50.29 -16.26
C SER A 607 9.65 -50.52 -15.51
N GLU A 608 10.56 -49.54 -15.54
CA GLU A 608 11.82 -49.58 -14.77
C GLU A 608 11.61 -49.64 -13.24
N PHE A 609 10.42 -49.26 -12.77
CA PHE A 609 10.07 -49.21 -11.35
C PHE A 609 9.41 -50.50 -10.86
N TYR A 610 8.59 -51.15 -11.69
CA TYR A 610 7.78 -52.30 -11.29
C TYR A 610 8.58 -53.61 -11.22
N LEU A 611 8.60 -54.25 -10.04
CA LEU A 611 9.19 -55.59 -9.88
C LEU A 611 8.12 -56.69 -10.02
N THR A 612 7.08 -56.63 -9.19
CA THR A 612 5.98 -57.62 -9.14
C THR A 612 4.79 -57.08 -8.32
N CYS A 613 3.70 -57.85 -8.28
CA CYS A 613 2.46 -57.49 -7.60
C CYS A 613 1.75 -58.74 -7.06
N GLU A 614 0.98 -58.56 -5.98
CA GLU A 614 0.23 -59.59 -5.25
C GLU A 614 -1.21 -59.09 -4.99
N GLU A 615 -2.23 -59.97 -4.94
CA GLU A 615 -3.61 -59.58 -4.60
C GLU A 615 -4.35 -60.56 -3.68
N SER A 616 -5.46 -60.10 -3.06
CA SER A 616 -6.35 -60.92 -2.24
C SER A 616 -7.06 -62.02 -3.05
N SER A 617 -7.65 -61.63 -4.18
CA SER A 617 -8.25 -62.53 -5.16
C SER A 617 -8.42 -61.85 -6.52
N ARG A 618 -8.71 -62.65 -7.54
CA ARG A 618 -8.99 -62.22 -8.92
C ARG A 618 -10.15 -63.00 -9.52
N LEU A 619 -10.97 -62.36 -10.34
CA LEU A 619 -12.06 -63.01 -11.09
C LEU A 619 -11.53 -64.02 -12.14
N ASN A 620 -10.40 -63.70 -12.74
CA ASN A 620 -9.52 -64.57 -13.54
C ASN A 620 -8.23 -63.78 -13.84
N ASP A 621 -7.22 -64.41 -14.45
CA ASP A 621 -5.91 -63.79 -14.71
C ASP A 621 -5.98 -62.52 -15.57
N SER A 622 -7.01 -62.39 -16.42
CA SER A 622 -7.22 -61.18 -17.22
C SER A 622 -7.88 -60.01 -16.47
N PHE A 623 -8.18 -60.21 -15.18
CA PHE A 623 -8.57 -59.20 -14.20
C PHE A 623 -7.74 -59.33 -12.92
N GLY A 624 -6.54 -59.94 -13.00
CA GLY A 624 -5.57 -59.99 -11.93
C GLY A 624 -4.92 -58.61 -11.68
N CYS A 625 -4.04 -58.55 -10.69
CA CYS A 625 -3.53 -57.27 -10.19
C CYS A 625 -2.79 -56.44 -11.25
N GLU A 626 -2.00 -57.07 -12.12
CA GLU A 626 -1.28 -56.41 -13.23
C GLU A 626 -2.23 -55.73 -14.23
N ALA A 627 -3.44 -56.27 -14.43
CA ALA A 627 -4.46 -55.64 -15.27
C ALA A 627 -4.92 -54.31 -14.64
N GLY A 628 -5.09 -54.28 -13.31
CA GLY A 628 -5.41 -53.06 -12.55
C GLY A 628 -4.32 -51.99 -12.59
N LEU A 629 -3.05 -52.39 -12.70
CA LEU A 629 -1.89 -51.49 -12.75
C LEU A 629 -1.48 -51.05 -14.17
N SER A 630 -2.19 -51.53 -15.20
CA SER A 630 -1.82 -51.44 -16.62
C SER A 630 -1.67 -50.04 -17.25
N GLY A 631 -1.76 -48.95 -16.47
CA GLY A 631 -1.72 -47.57 -16.94
C GLY A 631 -3.02 -47.06 -17.59
N LYS A 632 -3.85 -47.95 -18.14
CA LYS A 632 -4.94 -47.64 -19.08
C LYS A 632 -6.20 -47.00 -18.48
N LEU A 633 -6.47 -47.23 -17.18
CA LEU A 633 -7.60 -46.67 -16.44
C LEU A 633 -8.97 -46.78 -17.14
N ILE A 634 -9.31 -47.99 -17.63
CA ILE A 634 -10.61 -48.32 -18.27
C ILE A 634 -11.14 -49.66 -17.77
N ASP A 635 -12.46 -49.79 -17.63
CA ASP A 635 -13.09 -51.03 -17.16
C ASP A 635 -13.17 -52.10 -18.27
N LYS A 636 -12.02 -52.69 -18.61
CA LYS A 636 -11.89 -53.74 -19.64
C LYS A 636 -10.92 -54.84 -19.21
N LYS A 637 -11.08 -56.01 -19.84
CA LYS A 637 -10.16 -57.16 -19.74
C LYS A 637 -8.72 -56.68 -20.00
N GLY A 638 -7.79 -56.97 -19.07
CA GLY A 638 -6.40 -56.52 -19.16
C GLY A 638 -6.19 -55.01 -18.94
N ALA A 639 -7.15 -54.34 -18.28
CA ALA A 639 -7.10 -52.91 -17.96
C ALA A 639 -7.68 -52.52 -16.58
N ILE A 640 -8.20 -53.48 -15.82
CA ILE A 640 -8.78 -53.30 -14.47
C ILE A 640 -8.56 -54.56 -13.63
N TRP A 641 -8.31 -54.41 -12.32
CA TRP A 641 -8.33 -55.52 -11.36
C TRP A 641 -9.76 -55.72 -10.89
N ARG A 642 -10.22 -56.98 -10.84
CA ARG A 642 -11.54 -57.34 -10.31
C ARG A 642 -11.39 -58.46 -9.30
N SER A 643 -11.69 -58.13 -8.04
CA SER A 643 -11.64 -59.06 -6.92
C SER A 643 -12.98 -59.82 -6.79
N ASN A 644 -12.90 -61.06 -6.30
CA ASN A 644 -14.07 -61.80 -5.81
C ASN A 644 -14.41 -61.42 -4.37
N ASP A 645 -13.68 -60.46 -3.78
CA ASP A 645 -13.89 -59.92 -2.44
C ASP A 645 -14.53 -58.52 -2.52
N GLY A 646 -15.35 -58.21 -1.52
CA GLY A 646 -15.99 -56.90 -1.32
C GLY A 646 -15.10 -55.94 -0.53
N VAL A 647 -15.56 -55.54 0.66
CA VAL A 647 -14.72 -54.90 1.69
C VAL A 647 -13.60 -55.86 2.12
N GLY A 648 -12.40 -55.33 2.38
CA GLY A 648 -11.22 -56.09 2.76
C GLY A 648 -10.34 -56.56 1.60
N ALA A 649 -10.82 -56.44 0.35
CA ALA A 649 -10.04 -56.71 -0.86
C ALA A 649 -8.74 -55.88 -0.87
N TRP A 650 -7.62 -56.48 -1.29
CA TRP A 650 -6.34 -55.76 -1.31
C TRP A 650 -5.46 -56.14 -2.51
N LEU A 651 -4.55 -55.22 -2.86
CA LEU A 651 -3.56 -55.32 -3.93
C LEU A 651 -2.26 -54.69 -3.46
N LYS A 652 -1.13 -55.40 -3.57
CA LYS A 652 0.20 -54.96 -3.15
C LYS A 652 1.13 -54.84 -4.36
N VAL A 653 1.89 -53.75 -4.42
CA VAL A 653 2.87 -53.47 -5.48
C VAL A 653 4.27 -53.48 -4.87
N ILE A 654 5.23 -54.12 -5.53
CA ILE A 654 6.64 -54.17 -5.12
C ILE A 654 7.49 -53.52 -6.22
N PHE A 655 8.40 -52.64 -5.84
CA PHE A 655 9.25 -51.88 -6.75
C PHE A 655 10.67 -52.45 -6.83
N ARG A 656 11.35 -52.28 -7.97
CA ARG A 656 12.73 -52.74 -8.19
C ARG A 656 13.76 -51.97 -7.37
N HIS A 657 13.48 -50.68 -7.15
CA HIS A 657 14.33 -49.72 -6.45
C HIS A 657 13.44 -48.85 -5.55
N PRO A 658 13.96 -48.24 -4.47
CA PRO A 658 13.18 -47.32 -3.64
C PRO A 658 12.69 -46.11 -4.46
N ILE A 659 11.38 -45.91 -4.51
CA ILE A 659 10.74 -44.76 -5.17
C ILE A 659 10.26 -43.73 -4.15
N LEU A 660 10.06 -42.48 -4.58
CA LEU A 660 9.28 -41.51 -3.81
C LEU A 660 7.84 -41.52 -4.32
N LEU A 661 6.94 -42.16 -3.58
CA LEU A 661 5.51 -42.19 -3.88
C LEU A 661 4.87 -40.89 -3.40
N SER A 662 4.06 -40.25 -4.26
CA SER A 662 3.42 -38.95 -4.00
C SER A 662 1.89 -39.01 -4.01
N GLY A 663 1.29 -40.05 -4.60
CA GLY A 663 -0.16 -40.20 -4.70
C GLY A 663 -0.59 -41.35 -5.60
N PHE A 664 -1.84 -41.32 -6.05
CA PHE A 664 -2.39 -42.26 -7.03
C PHE A 664 -3.53 -41.64 -7.85
N GLN A 665 -3.76 -42.21 -9.04
CA GLN A 665 -4.94 -41.95 -9.87
C GLN A 665 -5.77 -43.23 -10.00
N LEU A 666 -7.10 -43.13 -9.93
CA LEU A 666 -7.99 -44.29 -9.80
C LEU A 666 -9.16 -44.27 -10.81
N LYS A 667 -9.45 -45.41 -11.44
CA LYS A 667 -10.67 -45.65 -12.21
C LYS A 667 -11.54 -46.65 -11.47
N GLN A 668 -12.77 -46.27 -11.16
CA GLN A 668 -13.79 -47.21 -10.71
C GLN A 668 -14.38 -48.00 -11.89
N SER A 669 -14.86 -49.22 -11.60
CA SER A 669 -15.86 -49.96 -12.36
C SER A 669 -16.87 -49.08 -13.10
N ASP A 670 -17.34 -49.50 -14.28
CA ASP A 670 -18.51 -48.86 -14.92
C ASP A 670 -19.85 -49.40 -14.37
N ASP A 671 -19.79 -50.43 -13.52
CA ASP A 671 -20.89 -50.94 -12.68
C ASP A 671 -20.80 -50.31 -11.25
N PRO A 672 -21.76 -49.44 -10.84
CA PRO A 672 -21.75 -48.77 -9.54
C PRO A 672 -21.88 -49.68 -8.32
N SER A 673 -22.33 -50.93 -8.47
CA SER A 673 -22.40 -51.88 -7.34
C SER A 673 -21.02 -52.21 -6.77
N ARG A 674 -19.95 -52.04 -7.56
CA ARG A 674 -18.56 -52.32 -7.16
C ARG A 674 -17.77 -51.08 -6.75
N TRP A 675 -18.42 -49.93 -6.57
CA TRP A 675 -17.73 -48.67 -6.27
C TRP A 675 -17.19 -48.63 -4.84
N VAL A 676 -15.90 -48.31 -4.75
CA VAL A 676 -15.16 -48.06 -3.50
C VAL A 676 -15.55 -46.68 -2.99
N ARG A 677 -15.90 -46.62 -1.71
CA ARG A 677 -16.15 -45.39 -0.96
C ARG A 677 -14.92 -44.95 -0.17
N ARG A 678 -14.16 -45.91 0.37
CA ARG A 678 -12.92 -45.67 1.11
C ARG A 678 -11.89 -46.74 0.80
N LEU A 679 -10.65 -46.31 0.60
CA LEU A 679 -9.48 -47.19 0.57
C LEU A 679 -8.43 -46.70 1.57
N SER A 680 -7.49 -47.58 1.91
CA SER A 680 -6.25 -47.22 2.59
C SER A 680 -5.03 -47.60 1.74
N LEU A 681 -3.94 -46.87 1.96
CA LEU A 681 -2.60 -47.25 1.54
C LEU A 681 -1.78 -47.60 2.79
N GLU A 682 -1.28 -48.83 2.84
CA GLU A 682 -0.47 -49.37 3.93
C GLU A 682 1.02 -49.40 3.52
N PHE A 683 1.86 -48.92 4.43
CA PHE A 683 3.32 -48.84 4.33
C PHE A 683 3.96 -49.62 5.48
N GLU A 684 5.28 -49.85 5.45
CA GLU A 684 6.00 -50.66 6.45
C GLU A 684 5.79 -50.15 7.90
N ASP A 685 5.70 -48.84 8.13
CA ASP A 685 5.53 -48.23 9.46
C ASP A 685 4.10 -47.69 9.76
N THR A 686 3.27 -47.41 8.74
CA THR A 686 2.04 -46.59 8.89
C THR A 686 1.01 -46.87 7.79
N MET A 687 -0.24 -46.41 7.97
CA MET A 687 -1.29 -46.44 6.94
C MET A 687 -1.95 -45.06 6.76
N GLU A 688 -2.56 -44.81 5.60
CA GLU A 688 -3.21 -43.55 5.24
C GLU A 688 -4.53 -43.79 4.50
N TYR A 689 -5.59 -43.06 4.85
CA TYR A 689 -6.97 -43.32 4.37
C TYR A 689 -7.46 -42.28 3.36
N PHE A 690 -8.21 -42.73 2.36
CA PHE A 690 -8.74 -41.91 1.27
C PHE A 690 -10.23 -42.18 1.04
N ASP A 691 -11.05 -41.13 1.22
CA ASP A 691 -12.46 -41.13 0.79
C ASP A 691 -12.51 -40.88 -0.72
N ILE A 692 -13.14 -41.81 -1.46
CA ILE A 692 -13.19 -41.83 -2.92
C ILE A 692 -14.52 -41.23 -3.41
N LEU A 693 -14.48 -40.43 -4.48
CA LEU A 693 -15.67 -39.77 -5.02
C LEU A 693 -16.67 -40.77 -5.64
N HIS A 694 -17.96 -40.42 -5.58
CA HIS A 694 -19.06 -41.14 -6.25
C HIS A 694 -19.09 -40.83 -7.76
N SER A 695 -18.01 -41.17 -8.46
CA SER A 695 -17.81 -41.00 -9.90
C SER A 695 -17.00 -42.17 -10.47
N ASN A 696 -17.03 -42.34 -11.79
CA ASN A 696 -16.17 -43.26 -12.54
C ASN A 696 -15.24 -42.53 -13.54
N ASP A 697 -15.13 -41.19 -13.49
CA ASP A 697 -14.20 -40.40 -14.31
C ASP A 697 -12.79 -40.38 -13.68
N PRO A 698 -11.76 -40.97 -14.32
CA PRO A 698 -10.40 -40.98 -13.80
C PRO A 698 -9.74 -39.59 -13.77
N LYS A 699 -10.32 -38.55 -14.37
CA LYS A 699 -9.84 -37.16 -14.22
C LYS A 699 -10.16 -36.60 -12.84
N ALA A 700 -11.35 -36.88 -12.32
CA ALA A 700 -11.78 -36.44 -10.99
C ALA A 700 -11.12 -37.23 -9.85
N HIS A 701 -10.44 -38.34 -10.16
CA HIS A 701 -9.93 -39.31 -9.19
C HIS A 701 -8.39 -39.26 -9.09
N HIS A 702 -7.85 -38.11 -8.68
CA HIS A 702 -6.42 -37.92 -8.38
C HIS A 702 -6.25 -37.60 -6.89
N TYR A 703 -5.55 -38.47 -6.16
CA TYR A 703 -5.38 -38.38 -4.72
C TYR A 703 -3.89 -38.29 -4.38
N TYR A 704 -3.51 -37.34 -3.53
CA TYR A 704 -2.12 -37.14 -3.09
C TYR A 704 -1.96 -37.58 -1.64
N LEU A 705 -0.80 -38.14 -1.32
CA LEU A 705 -0.40 -38.40 0.06
C LEU A 705 -0.24 -37.08 0.83
N SER A 706 -0.48 -37.13 2.13
CA SER A 706 -0.26 -36.00 3.05
C SER A 706 1.18 -35.51 3.02
N GLU A 707 2.13 -36.45 2.91
CA GLU A 707 3.57 -36.22 2.69
C GLU A 707 4.08 -37.32 1.72
N PRO A 708 4.93 -37.02 0.73
CA PRO A 708 5.52 -38.05 -0.15
C PRO A 708 6.44 -39.02 0.61
N ARG A 709 6.35 -40.31 0.31
CA ARG A 709 6.96 -41.40 1.08
C ARG A 709 7.98 -42.19 0.26
N LYS A 710 9.16 -42.45 0.82
CA LYS A 710 10.16 -43.39 0.26
C LYS A 710 9.65 -44.81 0.50
N VAL A 711 9.38 -45.57 -0.57
CA VAL A 711 8.79 -46.92 -0.47
C VAL A 711 9.47 -47.94 -1.38
N THR A 712 9.53 -49.17 -0.86
CA THR A 712 9.95 -50.44 -1.49
C THR A 712 8.74 -51.24 -1.98
N SER A 713 7.64 -51.17 -1.22
CA SER A 713 6.32 -51.72 -1.56
C SER A 713 5.21 -50.89 -0.94
N VAL A 714 3.98 -51.08 -1.41
CA VAL A 714 2.76 -50.46 -0.85
C VAL A 714 1.57 -51.40 -1.04
N VAL A 715 0.68 -51.47 -0.05
CA VAL A 715 -0.60 -52.21 -0.17
C VAL A 715 -1.75 -51.22 -0.29
N MET A 716 -2.61 -51.39 -1.28
CA MET A 716 -3.92 -50.75 -1.35
C MET A 716 -4.97 -51.72 -0.78
N ARG A 717 -5.75 -51.30 0.22
CA ARG A 717 -6.88 -52.07 0.77
C ARG A 717 -8.18 -51.32 0.58
N VAL A 718 -9.26 -52.03 0.25
CA VAL A 718 -10.62 -51.50 0.17
C VAL A 718 -11.29 -51.58 1.55
N GLU A 719 -11.63 -50.42 2.12
CA GLU A 719 -12.16 -50.30 3.49
C GLU A 719 -13.70 -50.18 3.50
N GLU A 720 -14.28 -49.43 2.55
CA GLU A 720 -15.73 -49.25 2.42
C GLU A 720 -16.16 -49.24 0.95
N LEU A 721 -17.36 -49.74 0.68
CA LEU A 721 -18.04 -49.61 -0.61
C LEU A 721 -19.21 -48.63 -0.50
N TYR A 722 -19.63 -48.08 -1.65
CA TYR A 722 -20.84 -47.26 -1.74
C TYR A 722 -22.13 -48.08 -1.63
N LEU A 723 -22.08 -49.34 -2.07
CA LEU A 723 -23.18 -50.30 -2.00
C LEU A 723 -22.62 -51.63 -1.47
N ASN A 724 -23.42 -52.36 -0.67
CA ASN A 724 -23.01 -53.66 -0.14
C ASN A 724 -22.91 -54.69 -1.26
N SER A 725 -21.68 -54.93 -1.73
CA SER A 725 -21.31 -55.89 -2.77
C SER A 725 -20.23 -56.84 -2.28
N ASN A 726 -20.32 -58.09 -2.71
CA ASN A 726 -19.30 -59.12 -2.46
C ASN A 726 -18.14 -59.05 -3.47
N SER A 727 -18.07 -58.04 -4.34
CA SER A 727 -17.03 -57.90 -5.36
C SER A 727 -16.64 -56.45 -5.62
N THR A 728 -15.38 -56.23 -5.97
CA THR A 728 -14.79 -54.90 -6.24
C THR A 728 -14.07 -54.87 -7.58
N ALA A 729 -14.00 -53.69 -8.20
CA ALA A 729 -13.37 -53.52 -9.51
C ALA A 729 -12.75 -52.12 -9.66
N VAL A 730 -11.41 -52.07 -9.75
CA VAL A 730 -10.59 -50.85 -9.69
C VAL A 730 -9.39 -50.98 -10.63
N ALA A 731 -9.05 -49.89 -11.34
CA ALA A 731 -7.72 -49.73 -11.93
C ALA A 731 -7.02 -48.55 -11.24
N ILE A 732 -5.73 -48.70 -10.95
CA ILE A 732 -4.96 -47.73 -10.16
C ILE A 732 -3.57 -47.51 -10.75
N ASN A 733 -3.24 -46.24 -10.95
CA ASN A 733 -1.93 -45.76 -11.35
C ASN A 733 -1.28 -45.13 -10.12
N LEU A 734 -0.25 -45.75 -9.55
CA LEU A 734 0.51 -45.15 -8.45
C LEU A 734 1.41 -44.05 -9.02
N LEU A 735 1.38 -42.85 -8.41
CA LEU A 735 2.07 -41.65 -8.88
C LEU A 735 3.29 -41.38 -8.01
N GLY A 736 4.48 -41.43 -8.61
CA GLY A 736 5.74 -41.28 -7.91
C GLY A 736 6.89 -40.89 -8.83
N GLN A 737 8.09 -40.85 -8.26
CA GLN A 737 9.30 -40.39 -8.93
C GLN A 737 10.50 -41.25 -8.56
N LYS A 738 11.50 -41.30 -9.45
CA LYS A 738 12.77 -41.97 -9.19
C LYS A 738 13.53 -41.20 -8.12
N ILE A 739 13.91 -41.88 -7.05
CA ILE A 739 14.95 -41.37 -6.14
C ILE A 739 16.28 -41.53 -6.89
N LYS A 740 16.97 -40.42 -7.13
CA LYS A 740 18.34 -40.46 -7.64
C LYS A 740 19.23 -41.05 -6.56
N GLU A 741 19.84 -42.18 -6.87
CA GLU A 741 20.91 -42.77 -6.07
C GLU A 741 22.06 -41.75 -5.97
N GLU A 742 22.62 -41.59 -4.78
CA GLU A 742 23.54 -40.49 -4.52
C GLU A 742 24.82 -40.62 -5.35
N SER A 743 24.96 -39.75 -6.34
CA SER A 743 26.22 -39.49 -7.08
C SER A 743 27.23 -38.74 -6.19
N GLY A 744 27.39 -39.16 -4.93
CA GLY A 744 27.94 -38.35 -3.84
C GLY A 744 28.26 -39.10 -2.54
N SER A 745 27.48 -40.11 -2.16
CA SER A 745 27.92 -41.15 -1.24
C SER A 745 28.10 -42.44 -2.04
N LEU A 746 29.34 -42.88 -2.18
CA LEU A 746 29.63 -44.19 -2.76
C LEU A 746 28.94 -45.27 -1.91
N THR A 747 28.25 -46.22 -2.54
CA THR A 747 27.54 -47.29 -1.81
C THR A 747 28.54 -48.10 -0.98
N ARG A 748 28.27 -48.26 0.32
CA ARG A 748 29.18 -48.96 1.24
C ARG A 748 29.11 -50.46 1.06
N VAL A 749 30.24 -51.05 0.68
CA VAL A 749 30.34 -52.51 0.49
C VAL A 749 31.39 -53.04 1.46
N PHE A 750 30.94 -53.90 2.37
CA PHE A 750 31.82 -54.69 3.21
C PHE A 750 32.26 -55.92 2.41
N MET A 751 33.57 -56.17 2.34
CA MET A 751 34.11 -57.37 1.69
C MET A 751 35.13 -58.04 2.59
N ASN A 752 35.08 -59.37 2.64
CA ASN A 752 36.12 -60.19 3.24
C ASN A 752 37.30 -60.33 2.25
N CYS A 753 38.43 -60.86 2.72
CA CYS A 753 39.64 -60.93 1.90
C CYS A 753 39.48 -61.79 0.62
N SER A 754 38.49 -62.67 0.60
CA SER A 754 38.15 -63.62 -0.47
C SER A 754 37.11 -63.13 -1.48
N ASP A 755 36.37 -62.07 -1.18
CA ASP A 755 35.09 -61.81 -1.84
C ASP A 755 35.30 -61.05 -3.15
N THR A 756 34.67 -61.52 -4.23
CA THR A 756 34.74 -60.90 -5.57
C THR A 756 33.47 -60.11 -5.85
N LEU A 757 33.55 -59.14 -6.77
CA LEU A 757 32.39 -58.33 -7.18
C LEU A 757 31.31 -59.16 -7.87
N GLU A 758 31.68 -60.25 -8.54
CA GLU A 758 30.77 -61.18 -9.21
C GLU A 758 29.88 -61.95 -8.22
N ASN A 759 30.39 -62.23 -7.00
CA ASN A 759 29.73 -63.08 -6.00
C ASN A 759 28.98 -62.30 -4.90
N ASN A 760 29.10 -60.98 -4.85
CA ASN A 760 28.44 -60.15 -3.84
C ASN A 760 27.12 -59.57 -4.40
N ILE A 761 26.03 -59.72 -3.66
CA ILE A 761 24.69 -59.27 -4.07
C ILE A 761 24.52 -57.75 -3.96
N ASP A 762 25.25 -57.10 -3.04
CA ASP A 762 25.15 -55.66 -2.73
C ASP A 762 25.74 -54.75 -3.82
N VAL A 763 26.35 -55.33 -4.86
CA VAL A 763 26.97 -54.62 -6.00
C VAL A 763 26.34 -54.96 -7.35
N GLN A 764 25.24 -55.73 -7.36
CA GLN A 764 24.54 -56.09 -8.59
C GLN A 764 23.38 -55.13 -8.89
N PRO A 765 23.18 -54.69 -10.15
CA PRO A 765 23.96 -55.03 -11.34
C PRO A 765 25.28 -54.24 -11.45
N LEU A 766 26.36 -54.94 -11.82
CA LEU A 766 27.66 -54.33 -12.14
C LEU A 766 27.59 -53.58 -13.49
N ALA A 767 27.75 -52.26 -13.50
CA ALA A 767 27.79 -51.45 -14.72
C ALA A 767 28.95 -50.45 -14.73
N GLU A 768 29.37 -50.05 -15.93
CA GLU A 768 30.45 -49.09 -16.16
C GLU A 768 30.13 -47.71 -15.55
N GLY A 769 31.03 -47.19 -14.73
CA GLY A 769 30.84 -45.93 -13.98
C GLY A 769 30.28 -46.08 -12.56
N HIS A 770 29.80 -47.26 -12.15
CA HIS A 770 29.37 -47.49 -10.75
C HIS A 770 30.56 -47.37 -9.78
N ALA A 771 30.33 -46.80 -8.59
CA ALA A 771 31.39 -46.58 -7.61
C ALA A 771 30.94 -46.76 -6.15
N TYR A 772 31.82 -47.34 -5.33
CA TYR A 772 31.52 -47.95 -4.02
C TYR A 772 32.54 -47.53 -2.95
N GLU A 773 32.11 -47.31 -1.70
CA GLU A 773 33.00 -47.16 -0.54
C GLU A 773 33.36 -48.57 -0.06
N LEU A 774 34.55 -49.02 -0.45
CA LEU A 774 35.07 -50.34 -0.13
C LEU A 774 35.57 -50.35 1.32
N ILE A 775 34.98 -51.20 2.16
CA ILE A 775 35.33 -51.34 3.58
C ILE A 775 35.99 -52.70 3.81
N CYS A 776 37.29 -52.68 4.10
CA CYS A 776 38.13 -53.87 4.24
C CYS A 776 38.73 -54.01 5.64
N ASN A 777 38.86 -55.24 6.13
CA ASN A 777 39.67 -55.53 7.31
C ASN A 777 41.16 -55.30 6.98
N ARG A 778 41.90 -54.57 7.83
CA ARG A 778 43.33 -54.30 7.62
C ARG A 778 44.22 -55.56 7.57
N LYS A 779 43.71 -56.73 8.01
CA LYS A 779 44.36 -58.04 7.86
C LYS A 779 44.38 -58.57 6.42
N CYS A 780 43.51 -58.06 5.53
CA CYS A 780 43.47 -58.48 4.12
C CYS A 780 44.53 -57.77 3.25
N LEU A 781 45.03 -56.61 3.69
CA LEU A 781 45.90 -55.75 2.89
C LEU A 781 47.25 -56.43 2.63
N SER A 782 47.64 -56.54 1.36
CA SER A 782 48.96 -57.04 1.00
C SER A 782 50.06 -56.03 1.38
N LYS A 783 51.28 -56.54 1.63
CA LYS A 783 52.51 -55.73 1.78
C LYS A 783 53.38 -55.79 0.51
N GLY A 784 52.74 -55.97 -0.65
CA GLY A 784 53.40 -56.08 -1.95
C GLY A 784 53.86 -54.73 -2.51
N GLU A 785 54.54 -54.78 -3.65
CA GLU A 785 55.06 -53.61 -4.36
C GLU A 785 53.94 -52.67 -4.86
N LEU A 786 54.30 -51.40 -5.11
CA LEU A 786 53.37 -50.39 -5.62
C LEU A 786 52.77 -50.81 -6.98
N GLN A 787 51.49 -51.20 -6.97
CA GLN A 787 50.65 -51.14 -8.17
C GLN A 787 50.24 -49.69 -8.43
N SER A 788 50.06 -49.32 -9.70
CA SER A 788 49.87 -47.94 -10.12
C SER A 788 48.48 -47.43 -9.72
N VAL A 789 48.39 -46.16 -9.31
CA VAL A 789 47.09 -45.49 -9.16
C VAL A 789 46.47 -45.35 -10.55
N GLY A 790 45.53 -46.24 -10.89
CA GLY A 790 44.85 -46.29 -12.18
C GLY A 790 44.82 -47.66 -12.88
N ASP A 791 45.51 -48.69 -12.37
CA ASP A 791 45.47 -50.03 -12.96
C ASP A 791 44.07 -50.68 -12.86
N VAL A 792 43.60 -51.28 -13.96
CA VAL A 792 42.26 -51.90 -14.07
C VAL A 792 42.34 -53.40 -13.73
N LEU A 793 41.70 -53.78 -12.63
CA LEU A 793 41.66 -55.14 -12.10
C LEU A 793 40.47 -55.95 -12.65
N PRO A 794 40.64 -57.26 -12.95
CA PRO A 794 39.52 -58.13 -13.34
C PRO A 794 38.49 -58.32 -12.21
N MET A 795 37.19 -58.39 -12.56
CA MET A 795 36.06 -58.59 -11.63
C MET A 795 36.18 -59.80 -10.70
N SER A 796 36.90 -60.84 -11.12
CA SER A 796 37.23 -62.05 -10.34
C SER A 796 38.36 -61.85 -9.30
N THR A 797 38.92 -60.65 -9.18
CA THR A 797 39.97 -60.31 -8.19
C THR A 797 39.32 -59.81 -6.89
N PRO A 798 39.62 -60.38 -5.71
CA PRO A 798 39.06 -59.89 -4.45
C PRO A 798 39.55 -58.47 -4.09
N PRO A 799 38.69 -57.43 -4.06
CA PRO A 799 39.15 -56.05 -3.92
C PRO A 799 39.91 -55.77 -2.62
N CYS A 800 39.54 -56.42 -1.51
CA CYS A 800 40.21 -56.24 -0.22
C CYS A 800 41.61 -56.86 -0.13
N SER A 801 41.97 -57.77 -1.03
CA SER A 801 43.34 -58.31 -1.15
C SER A 801 44.21 -57.50 -2.11
N ALA A 802 43.60 -56.80 -3.07
CA ALA A 802 44.28 -55.88 -4.00
C ALA A 802 44.48 -54.46 -3.44
N LEU A 803 43.78 -54.10 -2.36
CA LEU A 803 43.84 -52.77 -1.75
C LEU A 803 45.20 -52.48 -1.07
N ASN A 804 45.89 -51.44 -1.53
CA ASN A 804 47.11 -50.91 -0.91
C ASN A 804 46.75 -50.00 0.30
N ILE A 805 47.52 -50.10 1.39
CA ILE A 805 47.34 -49.34 2.62
C ILE A 805 47.44 -47.82 2.45
N ASP A 806 48.19 -47.33 1.45
CA ASP A 806 48.33 -45.89 1.17
C ASP A 806 47.04 -45.26 0.62
N LEU A 807 46.13 -46.08 0.06
CA LEU A 807 44.81 -45.61 -0.42
C LEU A 807 43.80 -45.48 0.74
N CYS A 808 44.08 -46.04 1.92
CA CYS A 808 43.19 -45.96 3.08
C CYS A 808 43.00 -44.51 3.57
N ARG A 809 41.74 -44.09 3.73
CA ARG A 809 41.37 -42.83 4.41
C ARG A 809 41.99 -42.79 5.82
N HIS A 810 42.78 -41.75 6.08
CA HIS A 810 43.35 -41.51 7.41
C HIS A 810 42.27 -40.98 8.37
N GLY A 811 42.22 -41.52 9.60
CA GLY A 811 41.24 -41.14 10.63
C GLY A 811 40.09 -42.14 10.88
N GLY A 812 40.11 -43.33 10.27
CA GLY A 812 39.16 -44.42 10.55
C GLY A 812 39.54 -45.30 11.76
N HIS A 813 38.66 -46.22 12.14
CA HIS A 813 38.89 -47.19 13.23
C HIS A 813 40.12 -48.07 12.92
N PRO A 814 41.08 -48.29 13.85
CA PRO A 814 42.45 -48.72 13.51
C PRO A 814 42.59 -50.12 12.89
N GLN A 815 41.52 -50.92 12.87
CA GLN A 815 41.46 -52.27 12.29
C GLN A 815 40.84 -52.32 10.88
N VAL A 816 40.32 -51.20 10.36
CA VAL A 816 39.56 -51.13 9.11
C VAL A 816 40.20 -50.15 8.15
N CYS A 817 40.11 -50.42 6.84
CA CYS A 817 40.52 -49.54 5.76
C CYS A 817 39.28 -49.16 4.93
N HIS A 818 39.21 -47.88 4.54
CA HIS A 818 38.17 -47.32 3.68
C HIS A 818 38.83 -46.75 2.43
N ALA A 819 38.34 -47.16 1.26
CA ALA A 819 38.80 -46.70 -0.06
C ALA A 819 37.61 -46.52 -1.02
N SER A 820 37.86 -45.89 -2.17
CA SER A 820 36.90 -45.84 -3.28
C SER A 820 37.21 -46.95 -4.28
N LEU A 821 36.17 -47.61 -4.80
CA LEU A 821 36.23 -48.55 -5.92
C LEU A 821 35.35 -48.05 -7.05
N THR A 822 35.78 -48.17 -8.30
CA THR A 822 35.01 -47.72 -9.48
C THR A 822 35.10 -48.74 -10.62
N ILE A 823 33.97 -49.07 -11.23
CA ILE A 823 33.86 -50.01 -12.36
C ILE A 823 34.14 -49.28 -13.69
N VAL A 824 35.00 -49.85 -14.53
CA VAL A 824 35.43 -49.29 -15.83
C VAL A 824 35.57 -50.40 -16.89
N ARG A 825 35.55 -50.05 -18.17
CA ARG A 825 35.97 -50.98 -19.24
C ARG A 825 37.45 -51.34 -19.18
N SER A 826 37.77 -52.58 -19.53
CA SER A 826 39.14 -53.00 -19.79
C SER A 826 39.65 -52.47 -21.14
N GLN A 827 40.70 -51.65 -21.13
CA GLN A 827 41.36 -51.15 -22.35
C GLN A 827 41.97 -52.24 -23.25
N ARG A 828 41.98 -53.52 -22.80
CA ARG A 828 42.49 -54.66 -23.56
C ARG A 828 41.41 -55.59 -24.14
N ASP A 829 40.15 -55.44 -23.72
CA ASP A 829 39.02 -56.23 -24.22
C ASP A 829 37.70 -55.48 -24.00
N ASP A 830 37.18 -54.89 -25.07
CA ASP A 830 36.07 -53.90 -25.08
C ASP A 830 34.69 -54.49 -24.70
N LYS A 831 34.67 -55.77 -24.32
CA LYS A 831 33.50 -56.52 -23.83
C LYS A 831 33.61 -56.95 -22.36
N ARG A 832 34.69 -56.60 -21.64
CA ARG A 832 34.90 -57.01 -20.24
C ARG A 832 35.04 -55.81 -19.30
N LEU A 833 34.23 -55.82 -18.23
CA LEU A 833 34.32 -54.89 -17.12
C LEU A 833 35.50 -55.25 -16.21
N GLY A 834 36.11 -54.24 -15.62
CA GLY A 834 37.10 -54.33 -14.55
C GLY A 834 36.87 -53.20 -13.53
N PHE A 835 37.71 -53.10 -12.51
CA PHE A 835 37.59 -52.07 -11.48
C PHE A 835 38.93 -51.41 -11.15
N VAL A 836 38.86 -50.16 -10.69
CA VAL A 836 40.00 -49.37 -10.19
C VAL A 836 39.74 -49.03 -8.73
N ILE A 837 40.79 -49.01 -7.91
CA ILE A 837 40.73 -48.57 -6.50
C ILE A 837 41.44 -47.21 -6.36
N SER A 838 40.84 -46.29 -5.61
CA SER A 838 41.36 -44.93 -5.39
C SER A 838 41.12 -44.44 -3.95
N ARG A 839 41.70 -43.28 -3.59
CA ARG A 839 41.57 -42.67 -2.26
C ARG A 839 40.22 -41.94 -2.13
N LEU A 840 39.62 -42.04 -0.95
CA LEU A 840 38.30 -41.47 -0.62
C LEU A 840 38.41 -40.03 -0.08
N ASP A 841 38.15 -39.02 -0.92
CA ASP A 841 38.32 -37.60 -0.58
C ASP A 841 37.00 -36.76 -0.61
N LYS A 842 36.54 -36.38 0.60
CA LYS A 842 35.51 -35.37 0.95
C LYS A 842 34.03 -35.64 0.58
N HIS A 843 33.14 -35.03 1.37
CA HIS A 843 31.68 -35.23 1.35
C HIS A 843 30.94 -34.10 0.60
N ILE A 844 29.75 -34.40 0.06
CA ILE A 844 28.86 -33.41 -0.58
C ILE A 844 27.95 -32.73 0.45
N ARG A 845 27.67 -31.43 0.26
CA ARG A 845 26.68 -30.66 1.03
C ARG A 845 25.28 -30.72 0.40
N THR A 846 24.26 -30.89 1.24
CA THR A 846 22.84 -30.89 0.84
C THR A 846 22.14 -29.54 0.99
N THR A 847 22.64 -28.63 1.84
CA THR A 847 22.12 -27.27 1.99
C THR A 847 22.87 -26.27 1.09
N PRO A 848 22.18 -25.34 0.39
CA PRO A 848 22.82 -24.33 -0.44
C PRO A 848 23.65 -23.37 0.42
N PHE A 849 24.86 -23.06 -0.03
CA PHE A 849 25.79 -22.21 0.70
C PHE A 849 25.30 -20.75 0.75
N ALA A 850 25.31 -20.16 1.95
CA ALA A 850 25.03 -18.74 2.13
C ALA A 850 25.94 -18.16 3.21
N THR A 851 26.41 -16.93 3.04
CA THR A 851 27.12 -16.18 4.10
C THR A 851 27.09 -14.66 3.82
N SER A 852 27.26 -13.88 4.87
CA SER A 852 27.23 -12.41 4.87
C SER A 852 28.41 -11.89 5.68
N ILE A 853 29.11 -10.87 5.15
CA ILE A 853 30.40 -10.38 5.64
C ILE A 853 30.41 -8.85 5.64
N LEU A 854 30.68 -8.26 6.79
CA LEU A 854 30.82 -6.84 7.03
C LEU A 854 32.31 -6.46 7.12
N PHE A 855 32.72 -5.39 6.43
CA PHE A 855 34.11 -4.92 6.41
C PHE A 855 34.29 -3.77 7.41
N LYS A 856 35.25 -3.87 8.34
CA LYS A 856 35.47 -2.83 9.37
C LYS A 856 36.89 -2.84 9.93
N ALA A 857 37.62 -1.74 9.75
CA ALA A 857 39.02 -1.61 10.19
C ALA A 857 39.25 -1.71 11.72
N ALA A 858 38.23 -1.41 12.54
CA ALA A 858 38.33 -1.43 14.00
C ALA A 858 37.93 -2.79 14.63
N SER A 859 38.73 -3.27 15.58
CA SER A 859 38.56 -4.57 16.27
C SER A 859 37.37 -4.59 17.25
N ASN A 860 36.15 -4.55 16.72
CA ASN A 860 34.91 -4.60 17.49
C ASN A 860 34.65 -6.03 17.99
N ARG A 861 34.83 -6.29 19.30
CA ARG A 861 34.73 -7.65 19.89
C ARG A 861 33.30 -8.10 20.24
N LEU A 862 32.29 -7.29 19.93
CA LEU A 862 30.88 -7.64 20.14
C LEU A 862 30.30 -8.25 18.85
N PRO A 863 29.66 -9.43 18.90
CA PRO A 863 28.96 -9.97 17.75
C PRO A 863 27.81 -9.02 17.37
N GLN A 864 27.68 -8.73 16.08
CA GLN A 864 26.52 -8.05 15.51
C GLN A 864 25.74 -9.07 14.68
N HIS A 865 24.41 -8.98 14.69
CA HIS A 865 23.53 -10.00 14.09
C HIS A 865 23.92 -10.32 12.63
N ASP A 866 23.84 -11.60 12.28
CA ASP A 866 23.88 -12.17 10.92
C ASP A 866 25.12 -11.93 10.05
N PHE A 867 26.18 -11.28 10.58
CA PHE A 867 27.37 -10.91 9.81
C PHE A 867 28.67 -11.48 10.39
N LEU A 868 29.50 -12.09 9.54
CA LEU A 868 30.93 -12.24 9.80
C LEU A 868 31.60 -10.86 9.70
N VAL A 869 32.72 -10.65 10.38
CA VAL A 869 33.47 -9.38 10.33
C VAL A 869 34.86 -9.61 9.76
N ASP A 870 35.14 -8.98 8.61
CA ASP A 870 36.50 -8.91 8.04
C ASP A 870 37.15 -7.58 8.48
N ASN A 871 38.25 -7.69 9.23
CA ASN A 871 38.99 -6.54 9.75
C ASN A 871 40.22 -6.15 8.89
N GLY A 872 40.35 -6.74 7.70
CA GLY A 872 41.48 -6.49 6.80
C GLY A 872 42.64 -7.44 6.99
N ALA A 873 42.52 -8.49 7.80
CA ALA A 873 43.56 -9.50 8.00
C ALA A 873 43.79 -10.39 6.77
N MET A 874 44.93 -11.10 6.79
CA MET A 874 45.24 -12.12 5.78
C MET A 874 44.28 -13.30 5.82
N LYS A 875 43.94 -13.81 4.64
CA LYS A 875 43.23 -15.07 4.47
C LYS A 875 44.04 -16.24 5.04
N ALA A 876 43.45 -16.99 5.96
CA ALA A 876 44.10 -18.14 6.59
C ALA A 876 44.09 -19.40 5.68
N PRO A 877 45.16 -20.21 5.69
CA PRO A 877 45.14 -21.55 5.11
C PRO A 877 44.05 -22.44 5.71
N VAL A 878 43.67 -23.50 5.00
CA VAL A 878 42.65 -24.46 5.47
C VAL A 878 43.15 -25.28 6.68
N ASP A 879 44.47 -25.41 6.84
CA ASP A 879 45.15 -26.17 7.89
C ASP A 879 45.22 -25.39 9.22
N PRO A 880 44.71 -25.94 10.35
CA PRO A 880 44.68 -25.25 11.63
C PRO A 880 46.07 -25.09 12.29
N SER A 881 47.09 -25.85 11.87
CA SER A 881 48.44 -25.80 12.49
C SER A 881 49.15 -24.45 12.31
N TYR A 882 48.77 -23.67 11.28
CA TYR A 882 49.38 -22.36 11.01
C TYR A 882 48.81 -21.23 11.88
N LEU A 883 47.59 -21.38 12.43
CA LEU A 883 46.88 -20.32 13.17
C LEU A 883 47.58 -19.87 14.46
N GLN A 884 48.45 -20.69 15.05
CA GLN A 884 49.22 -20.31 16.24
C GLN A 884 50.37 -19.32 15.95
N ARG A 885 50.67 -19.00 14.68
CA ARG A 885 51.80 -18.13 14.30
C ARG A 885 51.42 -16.82 13.61
N THR A 886 50.18 -16.65 13.15
CA THR A 886 49.74 -15.43 12.44
C THR A 886 48.30 -15.05 12.76
N SER A 887 48.04 -13.75 12.89
CA SER A 887 46.70 -13.17 13.15
C SER A 887 45.83 -13.15 11.88
N GLY A 888 45.27 -14.30 11.51
CA GLY A 888 44.31 -14.44 10.41
C GLY A 888 42.83 -14.37 10.86
N ASN A 889 41.92 -14.25 9.89
CA ASN A 889 40.47 -14.27 10.12
C ASN A 889 39.96 -15.64 10.62
N ALA A 890 38.85 -15.62 11.36
CA ALA A 890 38.27 -16.82 11.98
C ALA A 890 37.63 -17.78 10.96
N LYS A 891 37.94 -19.08 11.08
CA LYS A 891 37.43 -20.16 10.20
C LYS A 891 36.10 -20.71 10.71
N MET A 892 35.00 -20.39 10.02
CA MET A 892 33.69 -21.01 10.26
C MET A 892 33.55 -22.31 9.47
N GLY A 893 33.53 -23.46 10.16
CA GLY A 893 33.21 -24.79 9.62
C GLY A 893 34.17 -25.29 8.52
N GLU A 894 33.98 -24.80 7.30
CA GLU A 894 34.73 -25.16 6.07
C GLU A 894 35.16 -23.95 5.23
N VAL A 895 34.75 -22.73 5.60
CA VAL A 895 34.93 -21.52 4.79
C VAL A 895 36.27 -20.83 5.10
N SER A 896 36.98 -20.35 4.07
CA SER A 896 38.15 -19.47 4.22
C SER A 896 37.98 -18.18 3.40
N TYR A 897 38.16 -17.04 4.05
CA TYR A 897 38.05 -15.71 3.45
C TYR A 897 39.11 -14.74 3.97
N GLY A 898 39.32 -13.64 3.27
CA GLY A 898 40.22 -12.57 3.66
C GLY A 898 41.05 -12.01 2.49
N TRP A 899 41.98 -11.14 2.84
CA TRP A 899 42.83 -10.42 1.89
C TRP A 899 44.11 -11.20 1.55
N LEU A 900 44.62 -11.02 0.33
CA LEU A 900 45.95 -11.53 -0.04
C LEU A 900 47.08 -10.71 0.60
N ARG A 901 46.95 -9.39 0.63
CA ARG A 901 47.95 -8.46 1.21
C ARG A 901 47.25 -7.37 2.03
N PRO A 902 47.29 -7.42 3.38
CA PRO A 902 46.64 -6.42 4.20
C PRO A 902 47.32 -5.06 4.01
N ASN A 903 46.55 -4.00 3.80
CA ASN A 903 47.09 -2.64 3.68
C ASN A 903 46.26 -1.67 4.54
N VAL A 904 46.10 -2.03 5.82
CA VAL A 904 45.17 -1.40 6.76
C VAL A 904 45.85 -0.23 7.49
N HIS A 905 45.96 0.89 6.80
CA HIS A 905 46.30 2.18 7.40
C HIS A 905 45.31 3.26 6.91
N GLU A 906 44.24 3.48 7.68
CA GLU A 906 43.73 4.82 8.07
C GLU A 906 42.36 4.75 8.79
N GLY A 907 42.33 5.19 10.05
CA GLY A 907 41.11 5.70 10.71
C GLY A 907 40.05 4.71 11.22
N ASN A 908 39.07 5.27 11.92
CA ASN A 908 37.89 4.57 12.46
C ASN A 908 36.75 4.44 11.43
N ALA A 909 37.08 4.31 10.13
CA ALA A 909 36.10 4.25 9.06
C ALA A 909 35.33 2.92 9.05
N LEU A 910 34.14 2.95 8.45
CA LEU A 910 33.43 1.74 8.04
C LEU A 910 33.94 1.31 6.66
N GLY A 911 34.05 -0.01 6.45
CA GLY A 911 34.58 -0.58 5.23
C GLY A 911 36.10 -0.70 5.17
N ILE A 912 36.60 -1.27 4.06
CA ILE A 912 38.02 -1.47 3.78
C ILE A 912 38.31 -1.17 2.30
N ALA A 913 39.31 -0.33 2.04
CA ALA A 913 39.65 0.15 0.70
C ALA A 913 40.57 -0.80 -0.07
N PHE A 914 40.28 -0.99 -1.36
CA PHE A 914 41.23 -1.53 -2.33
C PHE A 914 42.38 -0.53 -2.60
N PRO A 915 43.53 -1.00 -3.15
CA PRO A 915 44.50 -0.11 -3.79
C PRO A 915 43.86 0.72 -4.92
N PRO A 916 44.47 1.85 -5.33
CA PRO A 916 43.99 2.63 -6.47
C PRO A 916 43.80 1.78 -7.73
N ALA A 917 42.68 1.96 -8.43
CA ALA A 917 42.29 1.08 -9.54
C ALA A 917 43.35 0.99 -10.67
N GLY A 918 44.07 2.09 -10.91
CA GLY A 918 45.17 2.17 -11.88
C GLY A 918 46.50 1.62 -11.39
N GLU A 919 46.66 1.29 -10.11
CA GLU A 919 47.81 0.50 -9.62
C GLU A 919 47.53 -1.00 -9.81
N SER A 920 46.30 -1.44 -9.51
CA SER A 920 45.85 -2.81 -9.75
C SER A 920 45.96 -3.22 -11.23
N GLU A 921 45.48 -2.38 -12.15
CA GLU A 921 45.57 -2.62 -13.61
C GLU A 921 47.03 -2.73 -14.07
N LYS A 922 47.90 -1.79 -13.65
CA LYS A 922 49.35 -1.81 -13.95
C LYS A 922 50.08 -3.01 -13.34
N CYS A 923 49.52 -3.64 -12.30
CA CYS A 923 50.06 -4.86 -11.73
C CYS A 923 49.62 -6.09 -12.53
N ILE A 924 48.35 -6.20 -12.93
CA ILE A 924 47.86 -7.31 -13.77
C ILE A 924 48.64 -7.39 -15.10
N GLN A 925 49.01 -6.23 -15.66
CA GLN A 925 49.81 -6.15 -16.89
C GLN A 925 51.30 -6.50 -16.72
N LYS A 926 51.80 -6.78 -15.50
CA LYS A 926 53.20 -7.13 -15.23
C LYS A 926 53.36 -8.60 -14.82
N PRO A 927 54.14 -9.42 -15.56
CA PRO A 927 54.36 -10.82 -15.18
C PRO A 927 55.00 -10.92 -13.79
N GLY A 928 54.44 -11.78 -12.94
CA GLY A 928 54.86 -11.98 -11.55
C GLY A 928 54.27 -10.99 -10.53
N CYS A 929 53.57 -9.93 -10.96
CA CYS A 929 52.87 -9.03 -10.05
C CYS A 929 51.48 -9.62 -9.71
N GLN A 930 51.06 -9.48 -8.44
CA GLN A 930 49.69 -9.79 -8.00
C GLN A 930 49.10 -8.57 -7.30
N PRO A 931 47.97 -8.01 -7.78
CA PRO A 931 47.29 -6.91 -7.09
C PRO A 931 46.72 -7.41 -5.77
N ASN A 932 46.50 -6.52 -4.80
CA ASN A 932 45.75 -6.92 -3.61
C ASN A 932 44.29 -7.24 -3.99
N PHE A 933 43.78 -8.35 -3.48
CA PHE A 933 42.42 -8.78 -3.69
C PHE A 933 41.85 -9.39 -2.41
N TRP A 934 40.54 -9.32 -2.27
CA TRP A 934 39.81 -10.10 -1.29
C TRP A 934 39.28 -11.37 -1.96
N SER A 935 39.21 -12.49 -1.24
CA SER A 935 38.67 -13.73 -1.79
C SER A 935 37.96 -14.60 -0.77
N LEU A 936 36.95 -15.32 -1.24
CA LEU A 936 36.16 -16.31 -0.51
C LEU A 936 36.31 -17.67 -1.19
N ASP A 937 36.61 -18.72 -0.42
CA ASP A 937 36.54 -20.10 -0.90
C ASP A 937 35.12 -20.63 -0.68
N VAL A 938 34.49 -21.17 -1.72
CA VAL A 938 33.12 -21.69 -1.73
C VAL A 938 33.13 -23.23 -1.82
N PRO A 939 32.14 -23.94 -1.26
CA PRO A 939 32.25 -25.39 -1.06
C PRO A 939 32.18 -26.23 -2.33
N ARG A 940 31.56 -25.73 -3.41
CA ARG A 940 31.52 -26.36 -4.73
C ARG A 940 31.40 -25.35 -5.86
N ASN A 941 31.70 -25.79 -7.08
CA ASN A 941 31.40 -25.05 -8.29
C ASN A 941 29.89 -24.99 -8.53
N GLY A 942 29.42 -23.92 -9.18
CA GLY A 942 27.99 -23.67 -9.41
C GLY A 942 27.66 -22.20 -9.58
N LYS A 943 26.36 -21.88 -9.62
CA LYS A 943 25.85 -20.50 -9.71
C LYS A 943 25.60 -19.92 -8.33
N TYR A 944 25.99 -18.66 -8.16
CA TYR A 944 25.88 -17.93 -6.92
C TYR A 944 25.34 -16.53 -7.17
N LYS A 945 24.33 -16.12 -6.40
CA LYS A 945 23.88 -14.73 -6.30
C LYS A 945 24.77 -14.00 -5.30
N VAL A 946 25.35 -12.90 -5.75
CA VAL A 946 26.26 -12.05 -4.98
C VAL A 946 25.64 -10.68 -4.81
N GLU A 947 25.74 -10.15 -3.60
CA GLU A 947 25.31 -8.83 -3.18
C GLU A 947 26.52 -8.10 -2.57
N LEU A 948 26.82 -6.89 -3.04
CA LEU A 948 28.03 -6.15 -2.75
C LEU A 948 27.66 -4.69 -2.49
N VAL A 949 28.04 -4.13 -1.35
CA VAL A 949 27.88 -2.69 -1.08
C VAL A 949 29.25 -2.05 -1.05
N VAL A 950 29.43 -1.03 -1.89
CA VAL A 950 30.70 -0.34 -2.10
C VAL A 950 30.55 1.18 -2.03
N GLY A 951 31.64 1.84 -1.66
CA GLY A 951 31.72 3.29 -1.46
C GLY A 951 32.00 3.69 -0.01
N ASP A 952 32.05 4.99 0.22
CA ASP A 952 32.38 5.65 1.48
C ASP A 952 31.48 6.87 1.66
N THR A 953 30.71 6.92 2.75
CA THR A 953 29.76 8.00 3.03
C THR A 953 30.43 9.30 3.52
N SER A 954 31.73 9.26 3.84
CA SER A 954 32.48 10.44 4.28
C SER A 954 33.02 11.30 3.13
N GLN A 955 33.02 10.78 1.89
CA GLN A 955 33.58 11.46 0.72
C GLN A 955 32.55 12.33 0.00
N LYS A 956 33.02 13.44 -0.60
CA LYS A 956 32.17 14.42 -1.30
C LYS A 956 31.79 13.99 -2.72
N GLU A 957 32.76 13.48 -3.46
CA GLU A 957 32.58 12.80 -4.74
C GLU A 957 33.49 11.57 -4.70
N GLN A 958 33.02 10.45 -5.24
CA GLN A 958 33.78 9.21 -5.27
C GLN A 958 33.54 8.48 -6.58
N TRP A 959 34.60 7.90 -7.14
CA TRP A 959 34.52 7.14 -8.38
C TRP A 959 34.87 5.68 -8.09
N LEU A 960 33.93 4.79 -8.35
CA LEU A 960 34.03 3.38 -7.97
C LEU A 960 34.34 2.51 -9.18
N SER A 961 35.08 1.42 -8.95
CA SER A 961 35.23 0.34 -9.92
C SER A 961 35.46 -1.01 -9.23
N VAL A 962 34.80 -2.06 -9.73
CA VAL A 962 34.77 -3.39 -9.11
C VAL A 962 34.81 -4.46 -10.20
N GLU A 963 35.79 -5.34 -10.10
CA GLU A 963 35.83 -6.62 -10.81
C GLU A 963 35.51 -7.78 -9.86
N LEU A 964 34.81 -8.78 -10.37
CA LEU A 964 34.54 -10.04 -9.67
C LEU A 964 34.90 -11.20 -10.60
N ASN A 965 35.84 -12.05 -10.16
CA ASN A 965 36.45 -13.12 -10.96
C ASN A 965 37.09 -12.67 -12.30
N GLY A 966 37.25 -11.37 -12.53
CA GLY A 966 37.74 -10.79 -13.79
C GLY A 966 36.64 -10.27 -14.73
N GLU A 967 35.36 -10.42 -14.35
CA GLU A 967 34.26 -9.67 -14.97
C GLU A 967 34.15 -8.29 -14.31
N SER A 968 34.11 -7.22 -15.11
CA SER A 968 33.86 -5.86 -14.58
C SER A 968 32.37 -5.69 -14.27
N LEU A 969 32.07 -5.43 -12.99
CA LEU A 969 30.72 -5.11 -12.50
C LEU A 969 30.47 -3.59 -12.47
N ILE A 970 31.54 -2.81 -12.26
CA ILE A 970 31.56 -1.35 -12.34
C ILE A 970 32.90 -0.95 -12.96
N ASP A 971 32.90 -0.21 -14.07
CA ASP A 971 34.07 0.53 -14.54
C ASP A 971 33.81 2.04 -14.44
N CYS A 972 34.42 2.67 -13.43
CA CYS A 972 34.57 4.11 -13.30
C CYS A 972 33.25 4.92 -13.26
N ILE A 973 32.35 4.56 -12.34
CA ILE A 973 31.08 5.29 -12.11
C ILE A 973 31.26 6.31 -10.97
N ASN A 974 30.81 7.56 -11.17
CA ASN A 974 30.74 8.59 -10.14
C ASN A 974 29.50 8.39 -9.25
N VAL A 975 29.66 8.50 -7.93
CA VAL A 975 28.59 8.34 -6.93
C VAL A 975 28.49 9.62 -6.08
N PRO A 976 27.29 10.21 -5.90
CA PRO A 976 27.11 11.47 -5.20
C PRO A 976 27.41 11.39 -3.70
N GLN A 977 27.66 12.55 -3.07
CA GLN A 977 28.01 12.69 -1.66
C GLN A 977 27.11 11.87 -0.73
N GLY A 978 27.71 11.18 0.25
CA GLY A 978 27.00 10.46 1.31
C GLY A 978 26.27 9.19 0.85
N SER A 979 26.32 8.83 -0.44
CA SER A 979 25.66 7.64 -0.99
C SER A 979 26.57 6.42 -1.01
N LEU A 980 25.98 5.23 -0.91
CA LEU A 980 26.64 3.94 -1.18
C LEU A 980 26.03 3.31 -2.43
N TYR A 981 26.80 2.46 -3.10
CA TYR A 981 26.36 1.77 -4.31
C TYR A 981 26.24 0.26 -4.05
N THR A 982 25.06 -0.30 -4.33
CA THR A 982 24.77 -1.73 -4.15
C THR A 982 24.76 -2.44 -5.50
N ILE A 983 25.56 -3.49 -5.62
CA ILE A 983 25.67 -4.38 -6.78
C ILE A 983 24.97 -5.70 -6.43
N VAL A 984 24.05 -6.16 -7.27
CA VAL A 984 23.49 -7.52 -7.20
C VAL A 984 23.71 -8.21 -8.54
N LYS A 985 24.40 -9.35 -8.53
CA LYS A 985 24.84 -10.07 -9.73
C LYS A 985 24.78 -11.57 -9.50
N GLU A 986 24.40 -12.32 -10.52
CA GLU A 986 24.51 -13.79 -10.53
C GLU A 986 25.78 -14.18 -11.29
N VAL A 987 26.60 -15.03 -10.68
CA VAL A 987 27.96 -15.37 -11.13
C VAL A 987 28.15 -16.88 -11.06
N GLU A 988 28.81 -17.44 -12.09
CA GLU A 988 29.22 -18.83 -12.11
C GLU A 988 30.65 -18.99 -11.56
N VAL A 989 30.84 -19.92 -10.62
CA VAL A 989 32.12 -20.16 -9.95
C VAL A 989 32.65 -21.53 -10.35
N ASN A 990 33.81 -21.53 -11.01
CA ASN A 990 34.39 -22.73 -11.65
C ASN A 990 35.68 -23.25 -10.99
N ASN A 991 36.18 -22.59 -9.94
CA ASN A 991 37.43 -22.95 -9.23
C ASN A 991 37.26 -22.98 -7.69
N ASN A 992 36.06 -23.28 -7.17
CA ASN A 992 35.73 -23.24 -5.73
C ASN A 992 36.13 -21.93 -5.00
N ARG A 993 36.24 -20.81 -5.74
CA ARG A 993 36.73 -19.53 -5.24
C ARG A 993 36.10 -18.35 -5.96
N LEU A 994 35.72 -17.34 -5.19
CA LEU A 994 35.34 -16.02 -5.65
C LEU A 994 36.44 -15.01 -5.26
N LYS A 995 36.83 -14.15 -6.21
CA LYS A 995 37.83 -13.08 -6.03
C LYS A 995 37.19 -11.73 -6.38
N ILE A 996 37.46 -10.70 -5.57
CA ILE A 996 37.03 -9.32 -5.81
C ILE A 996 38.27 -8.43 -5.93
N THR A 997 38.29 -7.56 -6.94
CA THR A 997 39.34 -6.58 -7.20
C THR A 997 38.76 -5.20 -7.53
N SER A 998 39.56 -4.14 -7.37
CA SER A 998 39.25 -2.81 -7.93
C SER A 998 40.34 -2.45 -8.94
N THR A 999 39.90 -2.24 -10.18
CA THR A 999 40.68 -2.05 -11.41
C THR A 999 39.87 -1.13 -12.33
N SER A 1000 40.53 -0.37 -13.20
CA SER A 1000 39.85 0.42 -14.23
C SER A 1000 40.86 0.76 -15.33
N ARG A 1001 40.36 0.83 -16.57
CA ARG A 1001 41.14 1.32 -17.72
C ARG A 1001 40.93 2.81 -17.99
N ASN A 1002 39.98 3.44 -17.28
CA ASN A 1002 39.67 4.84 -17.45
C ASN A 1002 40.65 5.74 -16.69
N LYS A 1003 41.18 6.76 -17.36
CA LYS A 1003 42.23 7.64 -16.82
C LYS A 1003 41.77 8.46 -15.61
N THR A 1004 40.47 8.75 -15.51
CA THR A 1004 39.87 9.47 -14.36
C THR A 1004 39.88 8.64 -13.08
N CYS A 1005 39.72 7.32 -13.17
CA CYS A 1005 39.65 6.42 -12.01
C CYS A 1005 41.00 5.82 -11.58
N ASN A 1006 42.09 6.05 -12.33
CA ASN A 1006 43.42 5.51 -12.04
C ASN A 1006 43.88 5.70 -10.58
N ASN A 1007 43.59 6.85 -9.97
CA ASN A 1007 44.03 7.22 -8.63
C ASN A 1007 42.94 7.03 -7.56
N GLN A 1008 41.76 6.55 -7.95
CA GLN A 1008 40.58 6.43 -7.09
C GLN A 1008 40.57 5.07 -6.38
N ARG A 1009 40.09 5.04 -5.13
CA ARG A 1009 40.00 3.83 -4.30
C ARG A 1009 38.54 3.44 -4.11
N THR A 1010 38.23 2.16 -4.32
CA THR A 1010 36.91 1.61 -4.01
C THR A 1010 36.93 0.96 -2.62
N THR A 1011 36.00 1.37 -1.75
CA THR A 1011 35.84 0.81 -0.40
C THR A 1011 34.77 -0.28 -0.39
N LEU A 1012 35.10 -1.48 0.09
CA LEU A 1012 34.11 -2.52 0.41
C LEU A 1012 33.45 -2.20 1.74
N GLN A 1013 32.11 -2.17 1.79
CA GLN A 1013 31.35 -2.06 3.05
C GLN A 1013 30.77 -3.41 3.47
N PHE A 1014 30.14 -4.11 2.52
CA PHE A 1014 29.42 -5.36 2.77
C PHE A 1014 29.53 -6.31 1.57
N PHE A 1015 29.57 -7.61 1.86
CA PHE A 1015 29.50 -8.70 0.88
C PHE A 1015 28.56 -9.78 1.38
N LYS A 1016 27.70 -10.31 0.51
CA LYS A 1016 26.80 -11.42 0.80
C LYS A 1016 26.69 -12.31 -0.41
N ILE A 1017 26.63 -13.61 -0.17
CA ILE A 1017 26.55 -14.64 -1.20
C ILE A 1017 25.49 -15.67 -0.83
N LYS A 1018 24.74 -16.12 -1.83
CA LYS A 1018 23.81 -17.24 -1.73
C LYS A 1018 23.95 -18.11 -2.98
N GLU A 1019 24.13 -19.41 -2.80
CA GLU A 1019 24.06 -20.41 -3.86
C GLU A 1019 22.63 -20.49 -4.43
N LEU A 1020 22.53 -20.73 -5.73
CA LEU A 1020 21.28 -20.76 -6.50
C LEU A 1020 20.87 -22.21 -6.84
#